data_AF-K9R706-F1
#
_entry.id   AF-K9R706-F1
#
_cell.length_a   1.000
_cell.length_b   1.000
_cell.length_c   1.000
_cell.angle_alpha   90.00
_cell.angle_beta   90.00
_cell.angle_gamma   90.00
#
_symmetry.space_group_name_H-M   'P 1'
#
loop_
_entity.id
_entity.type
_entity.pdbx_description
1 polymer ?
#
loop_
_entity_poly.entity_id
_entity_poly.type
_entity_poly.pdbx_seq_one_letter_code
_entity_poly.pdbx_strand_id
1 'polypeptide(L)'
;MSTSARKSSKKRQRFNLSRWLIDLTPNFFDSTLEKVGIKHFKWLILLLLVISIPLIITPLEVWQQGAIAVFLILLSQLVLGAEEQESSTEVGQYYHLFMVWLSLVTTMRYLYYRLSYTLNFDGWVNSLACLTLLGAELYAIFTLVLAYFQTLKIKERKPVDISTIPQDEWFDVDIYIPTYNEDVEIVRKTALAALACDYAPGKKKVYVLDDGRPEKYQKDDPRYETFRVRREELQQMCKELGCIHMGRDNNDHAKAGNINTAFHKTGGDLVLILDCDHVPSRQFLLHTVGFFYDPKVSFVQTPHWFYNPDPFERNLLTDGKIPVGNELFYKVLQKGNDFWNASFFCGSAAVIRKTHALEVGGIAVETVTEDCHTALRLHSKGYKSVYYDKIMVAGLAPDTFSAYVGQQVRWARGMAQILRLENPLFNPKLNLNFAQRICYLSATSHFLYGYPRLVYAIIPTLFLLFGVNPIQGLGLETLAYALPHILLSLATNHIIYKHVRFSFWNEIFEFVMSFQAGWVTLLALINPKMGSFNVTDKGINVTKRTFDWASMRGLIIVTLLVVSSLLAVPYWLLLRPEDTEAVLVNTLWSGFNLILLSAALLVGFEQPQIRTAHRLQRQLPVVISSEEQTIMGETINISETGALISLESWSNLPDEVQVEVMGDFDARVLMTARVVRVTPVNETETHLGVDFVNVTRTQMDDLSLVMYSDVKEWYSQNRENADKPIASLGFLATSITRSLRELKPTTTKKIRKQVHTTAQLYWDGHFFSGVATELGITGLRLELDSKKSLSNDDRLLGKKDLETMQHVKPLVGLLLTQGENASPTRFVAEINIVEEERGKVAIELTFPEKFRNRQSPKIKQFLRNNSGDNFNKNSVAA
;
A
#
# COMPACT_ATOMS: atom_id res chain seq x y z
N MET A 1 19.27 -32.33 -43.80
CA MET A 1 20.62 -32.86 -43.48
C MET A 1 21.23 -32.02 -42.36
N SER A 2 21.14 -32.47 -41.11
CA SER A 2 22.31 -32.64 -40.22
C SER A 2 21.81 -33.23 -38.90
N THR A 3 22.37 -34.38 -38.58
CA THR A 3 22.23 -35.11 -37.32
C THR A 3 23.17 -34.50 -36.29
N SER A 4 22.69 -34.20 -35.08
CA SER A 4 23.54 -33.93 -33.92
C SER A 4 23.01 -34.64 -32.68
N ALA A 5 23.53 -35.86 -32.52
CA ALA A 5 23.70 -36.68 -31.33
C ALA A 5 23.19 -36.14 -29.98
N ARG A 6 22.20 -36.85 -29.42
CA ARG A 6 21.92 -36.93 -27.97
C ARG A 6 23.14 -37.45 -27.22
N LYS A 7 23.86 -36.59 -26.50
CA LYS A 7 24.71 -37.00 -25.38
C LYS A 7 23.84 -37.14 -24.13
N SER A 8 23.54 -38.38 -23.77
CA SER A 8 23.03 -38.76 -22.45
C SER A 8 24.07 -38.37 -21.40
N SER A 9 23.83 -37.28 -20.65
CA SER A 9 24.46 -37.12 -19.34
C SER A 9 23.50 -37.69 -18.30
N LYS A 10 23.82 -38.88 -17.79
CA LYS A 10 23.27 -39.39 -16.53
C LYS A 10 23.79 -38.46 -15.43
N LYS A 11 23.12 -37.32 -15.21
CA LYS A 11 23.20 -36.60 -13.95
C LYS A 11 22.75 -37.59 -12.88
N ARG A 12 23.67 -38.01 -12.00
CA ARG A 12 23.32 -38.65 -10.72
C ARG A 12 22.20 -37.79 -10.09
N GLN A 13 20.97 -38.27 -10.13
CA GLN A 13 19.89 -37.71 -9.32
C GLN A 13 20.34 -37.88 -7.87
N ARG A 14 20.86 -36.81 -7.27
CA ARG A 14 20.92 -36.72 -5.82
C ARG A 14 19.50 -36.98 -5.34
N PHE A 15 19.34 -37.97 -4.46
CA PHE A 15 18.09 -38.22 -3.77
C PHE A 15 17.72 -36.91 -3.06
N ASN A 16 16.78 -36.17 -3.64
CA ASN A 16 16.34 -34.90 -3.09
C ASN A 16 15.18 -35.25 -2.16
N LEU A 17 15.42 -35.20 -0.85
CA LEU A 17 14.43 -35.57 0.16
C LEU A 17 13.12 -34.79 -0.03
N SER A 18 13.20 -33.54 -0.49
CA SER A 18 12.01 -32.73 -0.80
C SER A 18 11.17 -33.34 -1.92
N ARG A 19 11.80 -33.81 -3.00
CA ARG A 19 11.10 -34.49 -4.11
C ARG A 19 10.53 -35.85 -3.70
N TRP A 20 11.27 -36.60 -2.88
CA TRP A 20 10.77 -37.87 -2.37
C TRP A 20 9.52 -37.69 -1.48
N LEU A 21 9.48 -36.63 -0.67
CA LEU A 21 8.28 -36.26 0.09
C LEU A 21 7.12 -35.84 -0.81
N ILE A 22 7.38 -35.00 -1.82
CA ILE A 22 6.38 -34.56 -2.82
C ILE A 22 5.74 -35.76 -3.55
N ASP A 23 6.50 -36.80 -3.90
CA ASP A 23 5.97 -37.97 -4.59
C ASP A 23 5.13 -38.89 -3.67
N LEU A 24 5.34 -38.80 -2.35
CA LEU A 24 4.74 -39.70 -1.35
C LEU A 24 3.49 -39.09 -0.69
N THR A 25 3.44 -37.77 -0.53
CA THR A 25 2.33 -37.07 0.15
C THR A 25 0.99 -37.20 -0.57
N PRO A 26 0.84 -36.96 -1.89
CA PRO A 26 -0.46 -37.09 -2.55
C PRO A 26 -0.97 -38.53 -2.49
N ASN A 27 -0.11 -39.50 -2.81
CA ASN A 27 -0.48 -40.92 -2.81
C ASN A 27 -0.83 -41.45 -1.41
N PHE A 28 -0.15 -40.98 -0.36
CA PHE A 28 -0.47 -41.37 1.02
C PHE A 28 -1.76 -40.68 1.50
N PHE A 29 -1.88 -39.37 1.31
CA PHE A 29 -3.04 -38.61 1.79
C PHE A 29 -4.29 -38.96 1.00
N ASP A 30 -4.27 -39.07 -0.32
CA ASP A 30 -5.45 -39.43 -1.13
C ASP A 30 -5.88 -40.87 -0.83
N SER A 31 -4.96 -41.85 -0.82
CA SER A 31 -5.29 -43.25 -0.49
C SER A 31 -5.83 -43.43 0.93
N THR A 32 -5.45 -42.57 1.87
CA THR A 32 -5.80 -42.70 3.30
C THR A 32 -6.99 -41.82 3.69
N LEU A 33 -7.07 -40.57 3.22
CA LEU A 33 -8.16 -39.63 3.50
C LEU A 33 -9.43 -39.93 2.68
N GLU A 34 -9.31 -40.38 1.43
CA GLU A 34 -10.48 -40.71 0.60
C GLU A 34 -11.28 -41.90 1.19
N LYS A 35 -10.60 -42.81 1.90
CA LYS A 35 -11.22 -43.91 2.66
C LYS A 35 -11.79 -43.47 4.02
N VAL A 36 -11.31 -42.35 4.55
CA VAL A 36 -11.61 -41.82 5.89
C VAL A 36 -12.68 -40.74 5.75
N GLY A 37 -13.94 -41.14 5.47
CA GLY A 37 -15.07 -40.20 5.43
C GLY A 37 -15.19 -39.35 6.71
N ILE A 38 -16.02 -38.30 6.73
CA ILE A 38 -16.15 -37.29 7.82
C ILE A 38 -16.24 -37.88 9.25
N LYS A 39 -16.78 -39.11 9.41
CA LYS A 39 -16.81 -39.82 10.70
C LYS A 39 -15.42 -40.27 11.19
N HIS A 40 -14.50 -40.61 10.29
CA HIS A 40 -13.14 -41.06 10.59
C HIS A 40 -12.14 -39.90 10.72
N PHE A 41 -12.41 -38.74 10.13
CA PHE A 41 -11.61 -37.52 10.32
C PHE A 41 -11.55 -37.08 11.80
N LYS A 42 -12.66 -37.25 12.54
CA LYS A 42 -12.69 -37.00 14.00
C LYS A 42 -11.76 -37.94 14.77
N TRP A 43 -11.61 -39.19 14.34
CA TRP A 43 -10.70 -40.16 14.96
C TRP A 43 -9.24 -39.85 14.65
N LEU A 44 -8.92 -39.33 13.46
CA LEU A 44 -7.57 -38.85 13.14
C LEU A 44 -7.18 -37.64 14.00
N ILE A 45 -8.09 -36.66 14.16
CA ILE A 45 -7.87 -35.53 15.08
C ILE A 45 -7.67 -36.03 16.51
N LEU A 46 -8.51 -36.96 16.98
CA LEU A 46 -8.37 -37.54 18.32
C LEU A 46 -7.02 -38.25 18.49
N LEU A 47 -6.59 -39.03 17.51
CA LEU A 47 -5.28 -39.70 17.52
C LEU A 47 -4.14 -38.69 17.60
N LEU A 48 -4.18 -37.64 16.76
CA LEU A 48 -3.17 -36.56 16.79
C LEU A 48 -3.14 -35.87 18.15
N LEU A 49 -4.29 -35.59 18.76
CA LEU A 49 -4.37 -35.02 20.11
C LEU A 49 -3.75 -35.95 21.15
N VAL A 50 -4.07 -37.25 21.12
CA VAL A 50 -3.51 -38.24 22.06
C VAL A 50 -1.99 -38.36 21.91
N ILE A 51 -1.47 -38.41 20.68
CA ILE A 51 -0.02 -38.46 20.41
C ILE A 51 0.68 -37.15 20.81
N SER A 52 -0.03 -36.02 20.77
CA SER A 52 0.53 -34.71 21.16
C SER A 52 0.81 -34.62 22.67
N ILE A 53 0.04 -35.30 23.51
CA ILE A 53 0.18 -35.24 24.98
C ILE A 53 1.61 -35.57 25.43
N PRO A 54 2.19 -36.75 25.13
CA PRO A 54 3.56 -37.07 25.55
C PRO A 54 4.59 -36.10 24.95
N LEU A 55 4.40 -35.63 23.71
CA LEU A 55 5.30 -34.64 23.10
C LEU A 55 5.31 -33.31 23.87
N ILE A 56 4.21 -32.95 24.51
CA ILE A 56 4.07 -31.71 25.29
C ILE A 56 4.63 -31.88 26.71
N ILE A 57 4.25 -32.94 27.43
CA ILE A 57 4.47 -33.01 28.87
C ILE A 57 5.77 -33.74 29.27
N THR A 58 6.39 -34.52 28.37
CA THR A 58 7.57 -35.30 28.73
C THR A 58 8.74 -34.36 29.12
N PRO A 59 9.24 -34.46 30.37
CA PRO A 59 10.41 -33.70 30.79
C PRO A 59 11.65 -34.26 30.09
N LEU A 60 12.51 -33.38 29.64
CA LEU A 60 13.74 -33.73 28.93
C LEU A 60 14.92 -32.99 29.53
N GLU A 61 16.09 -33.61 29.48
CA GLU A 61 17.34 -32.89 29.77
C GLU A 61 17.55 -31.79 28.73
N VAL A 62 18.24 -30.70 29.13
CA VAL A 62 18.39 -29.51 28.29
C VAL A 62 18.97 -29.83 26.90
N TRP A 63 19.97 -30.72 26.83
CA TRP A 63 20.57 -31.11 25.55
C TRP A 63 19.62 -31.96 24.68
N GLN A 64 18.78 -32.80 25.29
CA GLN A 64 17.77 -33.60 24.58
C GLN A 64 16.69 -32.67 24.00
N GLN A 65 16.21 -31.71 24.79
CA GLN A 65 15.31 -30.67 24.33
C GLN A 65 15.95 -29.86 23.20
N GLY A 66 17.23 -29.48 23.33
CA GLY A 66 17.98 -28.78 22.30
C GLY A 66 18.10 -29.59 20.99
N ALA A 67 18.33 -30.90 21.07
CA ALA A 67 18.37 -31.77 19.90
C ALA A 67 16.99 -31.85 19.20
N ILE A 68 15.91 -31.99 19.97
CA ILE A 68 14.54 -31.97 19.43
C ILE A 68 14.21 -30.61 18.82
N ALA A 69 14.59 -29.51 19.47
CA ALA A 69 14.42 -28.17 18.96
C ALA A 69 15.04 -28.00 17.56
N VAL A 70 16.31 -28.40 17.41
CA VAL A 70 17.00 -28.38 16.11
C VAL A 70 16.31 -29.27 15.10
N PHE A 71 15.94 -30.50 15.47
CA PHE A 71 15.23 -31.42 14.58
C PHE A 71 13.91 -30.84 14.07
N LEU A 72 13.09 -30.27 14.96
CA LEU A 72 11.79 -29.67 14.59
C LEU A 72 11.95 -28.45 13.69
N ILE A 73 12.96 -27.62 13.93
CA ILE A 73 13.29 -26.49 13.07
C ILE A 73 13.72 -26.99 11.68
N LEU A 74 14.60 -27.99 11.59
CA LEU A 74 15.03 -28.56 10.31
C LEU A 74 13.86 -29.22 9.57
N LEU A 75 12.98 -29.94 10.27
CA LEU A 75 11.77 -30.52 9.71
C LEU A 75 10.86 -29.44 9.14
N SER A 76 10.64 -28.35 9.89
CA SER A 76 9.86 -27.20 9.42
C SER A 76 10.44 -26.58 8.14
N GLN A 77 11.76 -26.39 8.07
CA GLN A 77 12.41 -25.85 6.87
C GLN A 77 12.28 -26.80 5.68
N LEU A 78 12.35 -28.10 5.92
CA LEU A 78 12.16 -29.11 4.88
C LEU A 78 10.72 -29.12 4.35
N VAL A 79 9.72 -28.96 5.22
CA VAL A 79 8.31 -28.85 4.81
C VAL A 79 8.07 -27.57 4.01
N LEU A 80 8.62 -26.43 4.44
CA LEU A 80 8.56 -25.18 3.67
C LEU A 80 9.18 -25.33 2.29
N GLY A 81 10.38 -25.91 2.20
CA GLY A 81 11.04 -26.14 0.92
C GLY A 81 10.29 -27.10 0.00
N ALA A 82 9.47 -28.00 0.55
CA ALA A 82 8.56 -28.84 -0.22
C ALA A 82 7.32 -28.07 -0.69
N GLU A 83 6.73 -27.23 0.17
CA GLU A 83 5.59 -26.36 -0.17
C GLU A 83 5.95 -25.34 -1.27
N GLU A 84 7.14 -24.74 -1.22
CA GLU A 84 7.60 -23.80 -2.26
C GLU A 84 7.78 -24.44 -3.64
N GLN A 85 8.01 -25.75 -3.71
CA GLN A 85 8.17 -26.50 -4.95
C GLN A 85 6.84 -27.05 -5.48
N GLU A 86 5.77 -26.98 -4.68
CA GLU A 86 4.47 -27.55 -4.98
C GLU A 86 3.60 -26.53 -5.74
N SER A 87 2.97 -26.98 -6.82
CA SER A 87 2.07 -26.13 -7.62
C SER A 87 0.60 -26.37 -7.29
N SER A 88 0.27 -27.51 -6.66
CA SER A 88 -1.09 -27.82 -6.24
C SER A 88 -1.49 -27.07 -4.96
N THR A 89 -2.55 -26.27 -5.05
CA THR A 89 -3.12 -25.56 -3.90
C THR A 89 -3.66 -26.50 -2.82
N GLU A 90 -4.13 -27.69 -3.21
CA GLU A 90 -4.65 -28.70 -2.29
C GLU A 90 -3.52 -29.35 -1.48
N VAL A 91 -2.40 -29.68 -2.12
CA VAL A 91 -1.22 -30.24 -1.42
C VAL A 91 -0.58 -29.18 -0.52
N GLY A 92 -0.51 -27.93 -0.97
CA GLY A 92 -0.09 -26.80 -0.13
C GLY A 92 -0.93 -26.64 1.15
N GLN A 93 -2.24 -26.88 1.09
CA GLN A 93 -3.11 -26.88 2.27
C GLN A 93 -2.74 -28.00 3.26
N TYR A 94 -2.39 -29.20 2.78
CA TYR A 94 -1.94 -30.27 3.68
C TYR A 94 -0.63 -29.93 4.40
N TYR A 95 0.34 -29.32 3.70
CA TYR A 95 1.56 -28.81 4.35
C TYR A 95 1.24 -27.75 5.41
N HIS A 96 0.34 -26.81 5.11
CA HIS A 96 -0.10 -25.81 6.08
C HIS A 96 -0.72 -26.47 7.32
N LEU A 97 -1.66 -27.40 7.15
CA LEU A 97 -2.32 -28.10 8.27
C LEU A 97 -1.34 -28.90 9.13
N PHE A 98 -0.38 -29.58 8.50
CA PHE A 98 0.68 -30.29 9.22
C PHE A 98 1.55 -29.33 10.04
N MET A 99 1.93 -28.20 9.45
CA MET A 99 2.69 -27.15 10.12
C MET A 99 1.91 -26.51 11.28
N VAL A 100 0.60 -26.29 11.12
CA VAL A 100 -0.29 -25.83 12.20
C VAL A 100 -0.27 -26.82 13.36
N TRP A 101 -0.42 -28.12 13.11
CA TRP A 101 -0.34 -29.13 14.17
C TRP A 101 1.01 -29.10 14.87
N LEU A 102 2.11 -29.11 14.11
CA LEU A 102 3.46 -29.12 14.66
C LEU A 102 3.76 -27.86 15.49
N SER A 103 3.32 -26.69 15.00
CA SER A 103 3.44 -25.42 15.72
C SER A 103 2.62 -25.42 17.01
N LEU A 104 1.39 -25.95 17.00
CA LEU A 104 0.57 -26.05 18.22
C LEU A 104 1.23 -26.96 19.26
N VAL A 105 1.80 -28.09 18.85
CA VAL A 105 2.53 -29.00 19.76
C VAL A 105 3.71 -28.29 20.41
N THR A 106 4.56 -27.61 19.64
CA THR A 106 5.71 -26.88 20.21
C THR A 106 5.30 -25.69 21.07
N THR A 107 4.23 -25.00 20.69
CA THR A 107 3.62 -23.91 21.48
C THR A 107 3.14 -24.42 22.83
N MET A 108 2.41 -25.53 22.85
CA MET A 108 1.90 -26.10 24.10
C MET A 108 3.01 -26.69 24.95
N ARG A 109 4.06 -27.26 24.35
CA ARG A 109 5.28 -27.68 25.06
C ARG A 109 5.98 -26.50 25.73
N TYR A 110 6.15 -25.38 25.01
CA TYR A 110 6.69 -24.15 25.57
C TYR A 110 5.82 -23.63 26.71
N LEU A 111 4.50 -23.57 26.53
CA LEU A 111 3.57 -23.10 27.56
C LEU A 111 3.59 -23.99 28.81
N TYR A 112 3.64 -25.32 28.63
CA TYR A 112 3.78 -26.27 29.73
C TYR A 112 5.07 -26.04 30.50
N TYR A 113 6.20 -25.87 29.80
CA TYR A 113 7.48 -25.52 30.40
C TYR A 113 7.41 -24.18 31.15
N ARG A 114 6.81 -23.16 30.52
CA ARG A 114 6.66 -21.81 31.05
C ARG A 114 5.90 -21.83 32.38
N LEU A 115 4.77 -22.52 32.43
CA LEU A 115 3.90 -22.61 33.62
C LEU A 115 4.48 -23.50 34.72
N SER A 116 5.22 -24.54 34.37
CA SER A 116 5.66 -25.56 35.35
C SER A 116 7.00 -25.24 36.00
N TYR A 117 7.91 -24.54 35.29
CA TYR A 117 9.32 -24.45 35.71
C TYR A 117 9.90 -23.05 35.81
N THR A 118 9.26 -22.02 35.22
CA THR A 118 9.91 -20.71 35.04
C THR A 118 9.16 -19.53 35.66
N LEU A 119 8.03 -19.77 36.33
CA LEU A 119 7.31 -18.70 37.02
C LEU A 119 8.13 -18.22 38.22
N ASN A 120 8.41 -16.92 38.29
CA ASN A 120 9.16 -16.33 39.39
C ASN A 120 8.25 -15.47 40.27
N PHE A 121 8.03 -15.92 41.51
CA PHE A 121 7.25 -15.22 42.52
C PHE A 121 8.10 -14.68 43.68
N ASP A 122 9.42 -14.59 43.49
CA ASP A 122 10.36 -14.07 44.48
C ASP A 122 10.20 -12.55 44.62
N GLY A 123 9.30 -12.15 45.53
CA GLY A 123 8.97 -10.76 45.78
C GLY A 123 7.89 -10.21 44.85
N TRP A 124 7.27 -9.10 45.25
CA TRP A 124 6.11 -8.55 44.56
C TRP A 124 6.44 -7.95 43.18
N VAL A 125 7.64 -7.37 43.00
CA VAL A 125 8.07 -6.79 41.72
C VAL A 125 8.26 -7.88 40.66
N ASN A 126 8.98 -8.95 41.00
CA ASN A 126 9.18 -10.08 40.09
C ASN A 126 7.87 -10.81 39.82
N SER A 127 7.02 -10.99 40.84
CA SER A 127 5.69 -11.57 40.67
C SER A 127 4.83 -10.77 39.67
N LEU A 128 4.81 -9.44 39.80
CA LEU A 128 4.06 -8.57 38.90
C LEU A 128 4.62 -8.62 37.48
N ALA A 129 5.94 -8.54 37.32
CA ALA A 129 6.59 -8.65 36.01
C ALA A 129 6.36 -10.02 35.37
N CYS A 130 6.40 -11.09 36.15
CA CYS A 130 6.16 -12.47 35.74
C CYS A 130 4.73 -12.65 35.22
N LEU A 131 3.73 -12.23 36.00
CA LEU A 131 2.32 -12.30 35.61
C LEU A 131 2.01 -11.41 34.39
N THR A 132 2.65 -10.24 34.31
CA THR A 132 2.50 -9.34 33.15
C THR A 132 3.08 -9.98 31.88
N LEU A 133 4.28 -10.54 31.97
CA LEU A 133 4.89 -11.26 30.84
C LEU A 133 4.04 -12.48 30.45
N LEU A 134 3.62 -13.29 31.41
CA LEU A 134 2.78 -14.46 31.16
C LEU A 134 1.45 -14.07 30.50
N GLY A 135 0.81 -12.99 30.94
CA GLY A 135 -0.41 -12.47 30.31
C GLY A 135 -0.19 -12.07 28.85
N ALA A 136 0.94 -11.44 28.53
CA ALA A 136 1.32 -11.11 27.16
C ALA A 136 1.55 -12.37 26.30
N GLU A 137 2.27 -13.36 26.83
CA GLU A 137 2.51 -14.65 26.18
C GLU A 137 1.21 -15.44 25.93
N LEU A 138 0.32 -15.51 26.93
CA LEU A 138 -0.97 -16.17 26.80
C LEU A 138 -1.84 -15.48 25.74
N TYR A 139 -1.82 -14.15 25.66
CA TYR A 139 -2.50 -13.43 24.61
C TYR A 139 -1.92 -13.74 23.22
N ALA A 140 -0.60 -13.78 23.07
CA ALA A 140 0.05 -14.12 21.80
C ALA A 140 -0.28 -15.55 21.35
N ILE A 141 -0.26 -16.52 22.28
CA ILE A 141 -0.65 -17.90 22.01
C ILE A 141 -2.14 -17.98 21.64
N PHE A 142 -2.99 -17.23 22.35
CA PHE A 142 -4.42 -17.17 22.08
C PHE A 142 -4.71 -16.64 20.67
N THR A 143 -4.11 -15.51 20.27
CA THR A 143 -4.29 -14.96 18.92
C THR A 143 -3.69 -15.85 17.84
N LEU A 144 -2.59 -16.56 18.12
CA LEU A 144 -2.02 -17.56 17.22
C LEU A 144 -3.02 -18.69 16.92
N VAL A 145 -3.64 -19.26 17.96
CA VAL A 145 -4.65 -20.32 17.82
C VAL A 145 -5.86 -19.83 17.03
N LEU A 146 -6.32 -18.61 17.29
CA LEU A 146 -7.43 -17.99 16.56
C LEU A 146 -7.08 -17.76 15.08
N ALA A 147 -5.87 -17.28 14.79
CA ALA A 147 -5.39 -17.10 13.42
C ALA A 147 -5.36 -18.44 12.68
N TYR A 148 -4.81 -19.49 13.29
CA TYR A 148 -4.82 -20.83 12.71
C TYR A 148 -6.22 -21.35 12.44
N PHE A 149 -7.17 -21.12 13.34
CA PHE A 149 -8.57 -21.48 13.10
C PHE A 149 -9.15 -20.80 11.85
N GLN A 150 -8.84 -19.51 11.65
CA GLN A 150 -9.28 -18.76 10.48
C GLN A 150 -8.58 -19.21 9.19
N THR A 151 -7.32 -19.67 9.26
CA THR A 151 -6.54 -20.08 8.09
C THR A 151 -6.58 -21.58 7.79
N LEU A 152 -7.33 -22.39 8.55
CA LEU A 152 -7.49 -23.84 8.29
C LEU A 152 -7.90 -24.13 6.85
N LYS A 153 -8.71 -23.25 6.26
CA LYS A 153 -9.06 -23.31 4.83
C LYS A 153 -9.33 -21.92 4.28
N ILE A 154 -8.61 -21.58 3.22
CA ILE A 154 -8.82 -20.34 2.46
C ILE A 154 -9.81 -20.63 1.34
N LYS A 155 -10.96 -19.95 1.37
CA LYS A 155 -12.02 -20.13 0.38
C LYS A 155 -11.86 -19.16 -0.78
N GLU A 156 -11.89 -19.69 -2.00
CA GLU A 156 -11.90 -18.90 -3.22
C GLU A 156 -13.26 -19.01 -3.89
N ARG A 157 -13.78 -17.89 -4.38
CA ARG A 157 -15.07 -17.83 -5.05
C ARG A 157 -14.92 -17.33 -6.47
N LYS A 158 -15.70 -17.92 -7.36
CA LYS A 158 -15.93 -17.40 -8.71
C LYS A 158 -17.21 -16.56 -8.70
N PRO A 159 -17.30 -15.52 -9.54
CA PRO A 159 -18.53 -14.75 -9.68
C PRO A 159 -19.64 -15.66 -10.23
N VAL A 160 -20.88 -15.36 -9.87
CA VAL A 160 -22.06 -16.01 -10.45
C VAL A 160 -22.46 -15.22 -11.68
N ASP A 161 -22.44 -15.87 -12.85
CA ASP A 161 -22.75 -15.23 -14.12
C ASP A 161 -24.25 -14.97 -14.27
N ILE A 162 -24.62 -13.68 -14.17
CA ILE A 162 -26.01 -13.23 -14.31
C ILE A 162 -26.43 -13.00 -15.76
N SER A 163 -25.52 -13.10 -16.74
CA SER A 163 -25.86 -12.93 -18.16
C SER A 163 -26.82 -13.99 -18.69
N THR A 164 -26.90 -15.13 -17.98
CA THR A 164 -27.84 -16.22 -18.26
C THR A 164 -29.27 -15.93 -17.78
N ILE A 165 -29.46 -14.89 -16.97
CA ILE A 165 -30.74 -14.48 -16.39
C ILE A 165 -31.27 -13.27 -17.17
N PRO A 166 -32.55 -13.27 -17.60
CA PRO A 166 -33.17 -12.11 -18.26
C PRO A 166 -33.00 -10.82 -17.45
N GLN A 167 -32.67 -9.71 -18.11
CA GLN A 167 -32.34 -8.43 -17.45
C GLN A 167 -33.50 -7.82 -16.64
N ASP A 168 -34.74 -8.14 -17.00
CA ASP A 168 -35.94 -7.73 -16.27
C ASP A 168 -36.08 -8.43 -14.91
N GLU A 169 -35.53 -9.63 -14.78
CA GLU A 169 -35.47 -10.40 -13.53
C GLU A 169 -34.30 -9.98 -12.61
N TRP A 170 -33.40 -9.13 -13.09
CA TRP A 170 -32.30 -8.63 -12.26
C TRP A 170 -32.84 -7.76 -11.11
N PHE A 171 -32.19 -7.87 -9.94
CA PHE A 171 -32.52 -7.06 -8.77
C PHE A 171 -32.39 -5.56 -9.06
N ASP A 172 -33.25 -4.74 -8.47
CA ASP A 172 -33.07 -3.31 -8.46
C ASP A 172 -31.97 -2.92 -7.45
N VAL A 173 -31.00 -2.10 -7.89
CA VAL A 173 -29.83 -1.72 -7.09
C VAL A 173 -29.79 -0.22 -6.82
N ASP A 174 -29.84 0.17 -5.56
CA ASP A 174 -29.48 1.54 -5.16
C ASP A 174 -27.98 1.62 -4.82
N ILE A 175 -27.28 2.64 -5.29
CA ILE A 175 -25.89 2.91 -4.96
C ILE A 175 -25.84 4.12 -4.03
N TYR A 176 -25.36 3.93 -2.80
CA TYR A 176 -25.26 4.98 -1.78
C TYR A 176 -23.82 5.45 -1.64
N ILE A 177 -23.66 6.77 -1.72
CA ILE A 177 -22.39 7.48 -1.53
C ILE A 177 -22.54 8.45 -0.35
N PRO A 178 -22.41 7.98 0.91
CA PRO A 178 -22.39 8.85 2.07
C PRO A 178 -21.20 9.80 2.06
N THR A 179 -21.46 11.05 2.43
CA THR A 179 -20.45 12.10 2.58
C THR A 179 -20.80 13.05 3.72
N TYR A 180 -19.78 13.62 4.36
CA TYR A 180 -19.94 14.60 5.44
C TYR A 180 -19.23 15.92 5.10
N ASN A 181 -17.90 15.92 5.03
CA ASN A 181 -17.07 17.12 4.80
C ASN A 181 -16.11 16.97 3.63
N GLU A 182 -16.17 15.85 2.89
CA GLU A 182 -15.26 15.62 1.78
C GLU A 182 -15.46 16.61 0.63
N ASP A 183 -14.39 16.93 -0.07
CA ASP A 183 -14.42 17.83 -1.22
C ASP A 183 -15.40 17.31 -2.30
N VAL A 184 -16.14 18.22 -2.93
CA VAL A 184 -17.11 17.92 -3.98
C VAL A 184 -16.47 17.17 -5.14
N GLU A 185 -15.20 17.45 -5.46
CA GLU A 185 -14.43 16.76 -6.49
C GLU A 185 -14.18 15.28 -6.17
N ILE A 186 -13.96 14.95 -4.89
CA ILE A 186 -13.82 13.55 -4.45
C ILE A 186 -15.14 12.82 -4.65
N VAL A 187 -16.25 13.43 -4.21
CA VAL A 187 -17.61 12.87 -4.36
C VAL A 187 -17.97 12.71 -5.84
N ARG A 188 -17.62 13.70 -6.68
CA ARG A 188 -17.92 13.71 -8.13
C ARG A 188 -17.32 12.50 -8.83
N LYS A 189 -16.05 12.17 -8.56
CA LYS A 189 -15.36 11.01 -9.16
C LYS A 189 -16.08 9.70 -8.86
N THR A 190 -16.43 9.50 -7.59
CA THR A 190 -17.13 8.29 -7.14
C THR A 190 -18.54 8.21 -7.72
N ALA A 191 -19.28 9.33 -7.77
CA ALA A 191 -20.61 9.40 -8.36
C ALA A 191 -20.59 9.11 -9.87
N LEU A 192 -19.62 9.68 -10.59
CA LEU A 192 -19.43 9.46 -12.02
C LEU A 192 -19.15 7.98 -12.33
N ALA A 193 -18.23 7.36 -11.58
CA ALA A 193 -17.90 5.95 -11.76
C ALA A 193 -19.07 5.02 -11.37
N ALA A 194 -19.83 5.35 -10.31
CA ALA A 194 -21.04 4.62 -9.94
C ALA A 194 -22.12 4.68 -11.04
N LEU A 195 -22.29 5.85 -11.68
CA LEU A 195 -23.17 6.02 -12.84
C LEU A 195 -22.68 5.23 -14.06
N ALA A 196 -21.38 5.00 -14.19
CA ALA A 196 -20.78 4.22 -15.27
C ALA A 196 -20.79 2.69 -15.04
N CYS A 197 -21.16 2.20 -13.85
CA CYS A 197 -21.21 0.75 -13.58
C CYS A 197 -22.13 0.00 -14.56
N ASP A 198 -21.65 -1.03 -15.23
CA ASP A 198 -22.45 -1.79 -16.19
C ASP A 198 -23.56 -2.56 -15.49
N TYR A 199 -24.81 -2.30 -15.90
CA TYR A 199 -26.00 -2.95 -15.37
C TYR A 199 -27.21 -2.77 -16.30
N ALA A 200 -28.29 -3.51 -16.05
CA ALA A 200 -29.51 -3.40 -16.84
C ALA A 200 -30.08 -1.95 -16.80
N PRO A 201 -30.52 -1.39 -17.95
CA PRO A 201 -31.11 -0.06 -17.99
C PRO A 201 -32.28 0.09 -17.01
N GLY A 202 -32.29 1.19 -16.25
CA GLY A 202 -33.35 1.48 -15.27
C GLY A 202 -33.29 0.70 -13.95
N LYS A 203 -32.44 -0.34 -13.84
CA LYS A 203 -32.29 -1.19 -12.64
C LYS A 203 -31.25 -0.70 -11.63
N LYS A 204 -30.63 0.47 -11.87
CA LYS A 204 -29.69 1.09 -10.92
C LYS A 204 -30.01 2.57 -10.70
N LYS A 205 -29.82 3.06 -9.48
CA LYS A 205 -29.95 4.49 -9.12
C LYS A 205 -28.82 4.91 -8.18
N VAL A 206 -28.24 6.09 -8.40
CA VAL A 206 -27.11 6.59 -7.61
C VAL A 206 -27.58 7.73 -6.69
N TYR A 207 -27.29 7.61 -5.40
CA TYR A 207 -27.65 8.55 -4.36
C TYR A 207 -26.40 9.07 -3.63
N VAL A 208 -26.22 10.39 -3.61
CA VAL A 208 -25.24 11.08 -2.78
C VAL A 208 -25.92 11.44 -1.46
N LEU A 209 -25.53 10.78 -0.38
CA LEU A 209 -26.15 10.94 0.94
C LEU A 209 -25.36 11.99 1.74
N ASP A 210 -25.83 13.24 1.76
CA ASP A 210 -25.13 14.39 2.34
C ASP A 210 -25.50 14.63 3.81
N ASP A 211 -24.56 14.33 4.70
CA ASP A 211 -24.68 14.58 6.14
C ASP A 211 -24.03 15.92 6.57
N GLY A 212 -23.43 16.66 5.62
CA GLY A 212 -22.80 17.97 5.83
C GLY A 212 -23.81 19.09 6.03
N ARG A 213 -24.48 19.13 7.19
CA ARG A 213 -25.55 20.09 7.47
C ARG A 213 -25.04 21.45 7.94
N PRO A 214 -25.26 22.55 7.21
CA PRO A 214 -24.99 23.90 7.71
C PRO A 214 -25.86 24.23 8.92
N GLU A 215 -27.10 23.70 9.00
CA GLU A 215 -28.04 23.96 10.10
C GLU A 215 -27.58 23.44 11.47
N LYS A 216 -26.51 22.62 11.49
CA LYS A 216 -25.85 22.16 12.72
C LYS A 216 -25.06 23.29 13.41
N TYR A 217 -24.66 24.30 12.67
CA TYR A 217 -23.82 25.41 13.12
C TYR A 217 -24.63 26.68 13.27
N GLN A 218 -24.21 27.57 14.18
CA GLN A 218 -24.78 28.91 14.27
C GLN A 218 -24.40 29.71 13.03
N LYS A 219 -25.23 30.67 12.60
CA LYS A 219 -25.03 31.39 11.32
C LYS A 219 -23.74 32.22 11.26
N ASP A 220 -23.20 32.60 12.41
CA ASP A 220 -21.95 33.32 12.58
C ASP A 220 -20.72 32.39 12.66
N ASP A 221 -20.91 31.08 12.79
CA ASP A 221 -19.83 30.10 12.71
C ASP A 221 -19.36 29.97 11.25
N PRO A 222 -18.05 30.14 10.95
CA PRO A 222 -17.53 30.02 9.59
C PRO A 222 -17.91 28.70 8.90
N ARG A 223 -18.11 27.62 9.67
CA ARG A 223 -18.50 26.31 9.14
C ARG A 223 -19.91 26.31 8.55
N TYR A 224 -20.82 27.15 9.04
CA TYR A 224 -22.16 27.27 8.47
C TYR A 224 -22.07 27.58 6.97
N GLU A 225 -21.30 28.61 6.62
CA GLU A 225 -21.15 29.04 5.24
C GLU A 225 -20.39 28.00 4.41
N THR A 226 -19.34 27.39 4.96
CA THR A 226 -18.61 26.29 4.29
C THR A 226 -19.54 25.13 3.91
N PHE A 227 -20.36 24.63 4.85
CA PHE A 227 -21.28 23.53 4.56
C PHE A 227 -22.45 23.96 3.66
N ARG A 228 -22.90 25.22 3.74
CA ARG A 228 -23.94 25.75 2.85
C ARG A 228 -23.48 25.76 1.39
N VAL A 229 -22.34 26.38 1.13
CA VAL A 229 -21.74 26.44 -0.22
C VAL A 229 -21.48 25.04 -0.75
N ARG A 230 -20.85 24.19 0.05
CA ARG A 230 -20.59 22.79 -0.31
C ARG A 230 -21.86 22.03 -0.68
N ARG A 231 -22.96 22.22 0.06
CA ARG A 231 -24.24 21.58 -0.23
C ARG A 231 -24.83 22.06 -1.56
N GLU A 232 -24.76 23.36 -1.85
CA GLU A 232 -25.20 23.93 -3.14
C GLU A 232 -24.38 23.34 -4.30
N GLU A 233 -23.06 23.23 -4.14
CA GLU A 233 -22.16 22.59 -5.11
C GLU A 233 -22.48 21.09 -5.30
N LEU A 234 -22.74 20.34 -4.23
CA LEU A 234 -23.16 18.94 -4.31
C LEU A 234 -24.49 18.78 -5.07
N GLN A 235 -25.48 19.64 -4.79
CA GLN A 235 -26.76 19.62 -5.49
C GLN A 235 -26.61 19.92 -6.97
N GLN A 236 -25.80 20.91 -7.32
CA GLN A 236 -25.49 21.26 -8.69
C GLN A 236 -24.76 20.12 -9.42
N MET A 237 -23.74 19.53 -8.78
CA MET A 237 -23.02 18.36 -9.31
C MET A 237 -23.95 17.16 -9.53
N CYS A 238 -24.85 16.88 -8.58
CA CYS A 238 -25.82 15.79 -8.73
C CYS A 238 -26.76 16.02 -9.93
N LYS A 239 -27.23 17.26 -10.11
CA LYS A 239 -28.07 17.65 -11.25
C LYS A 239 -27.33 17.53 -12.59
N GLU A 240 -26.06 17.91 -12.64
CA GLU A 240 -25.21 17.80 -13.84
C GLU A 240 -24.96 16.34 -14.23
N LEU A 241 -24.64 15.48 -13.26
CA LEU A 241 -24.34 14.08 -13.52
C LEU A 241 -25.59 13.20 -13.67
N GLY A 242 -26.75 13.66 -13.17
CA GLY A 242 -27.98 12.88 -13.15
C GLY A 242 -28.07 11.88 -12.00
N CYS A 243 -27.33 12.10 -10.90
CA CYS A 243 -27.50 11.37 -9.64
C CYS A 243 -28.39 12.15 -8.66
N ILE A 244 -28.78 11.51 -7.55
CA ILE A 244 -29.78 12.04 -6.62
C ILE A 244 -29.08 12.53 -5.35
N HIS A 245 -29.16 13.83 -5.06
CA HIS A 245 -28.77 14.38 -3.76
C HIS A 245 -29.83 14.04 -2.71
N MET A 246 -29.41 13.53 -1.56
CA MET A 246 -30.29 13.23 -0.42
C MET A 246 -29.67 13.73 0.87
N GLY A 247 -30.32 14.71 1.50
CA GLY A 247 -30.02 15.13 2.88
C GLY A 247 -31.01 14.57 3.90
N ARG A 248 -30.77 14.87 5.17
CA ARG A 248 -31.68 14.60 6.30
C ARG A 248 -31.68 15.73 7.32
N ASP A 249 -32.62 15.68 8.26
CA ASP A 249 -32.91 16.80 9.19
C ASP A 249 -32.16 16.72 10.52
N ASN A 250 -31.36 15.67 10.75
CA ASN A 250 -30.53 15.46 11.94
C ASN A 250 -29.14 14.90 11.57
N ASN A 251 -28.23 14.75 12.53
CA ASN A 251 -26.92 14.11 12.35
C ASN A 251 -26.75 12.88 13.26
N ASP A 252 -27.87 12.26 13.65
CA ASP A 252 -27.85 11.16 14.61
C ASP A 252 -27.12 9.96 14.02
N HIS A 253 -26.25 9.32 14.82
CA HIS A 253 -25.53 8.11 14.44
C HIS A 253 -24.68 8.20 13.16
N ALA A 254 -24.23 9.41 12.78
CA ALA A 254 -23.26 9.64 11.69
C ALA A 254 -23.61 8.86 10.39
N LYS A 255 -22.63 8.17 9.80
CA LYS A 255 -22.78 7.39 8.55
C LYS A 255 -23.88 6.32 8.63
N ALA A 256 -23.95 5.58 9.74
CA ALA A 256 -24.98 4.57 9.95
C ALA A 256 -26.39 5.17 9.90
N GLY A 257 -26.62 6.28 10.60
CA GLY A 257 -27.90 6.99 10.59
C GLY A 257 -28.26 7.58 9.22
N ASN A 258 -27.26 8.06 8.48
CA ASN A 258 -27.44 8.55 7.10
C ASN A 258 -27.94 7.42 6.17
N ILE A 259 -27.27 6.26 6.19
CA ILE A 259 -27.66 5.08 5.40
C ILE A 259 -29.05 4.55 5.82
N ASN A 260 -29.31 4.47 7.13
CA ASN A 260 -30.60 4.00 7.64
C ASN A 260 -31.75 4.90 7.20
N THR A 261 -31.54 6.23 7.17
CA THR A 261 -32.53 7.17 6.65
C THR A 261 -32.81 6.91 5.17
N ALA A 262 -31.77 6.63 4.38
CA ALA A 262 -31.89 6.33 2.95
C ALA A 262 -32.60 5.00 2.68
N PHE A 263 -32.39 3.96 3.51
CA PHE A 263 -33.11 2.69 3.37
C PHE A 263 -34.64 2.90 3.38
N HIS A 264 -35.17 3.81 4.19
CA HIS A 264 -36.61 4.04 4.25
C HIS A 264 -37.17 4.93 3.12
N LYS A 265 -36.30 5.59 2.33
CA LYS A 265 -36.69 6.58 1.30
C LYS A 265 -36.47 6.11 -0.14
N THR A 266 -35.89 4.94 -0.33
CA THR A 266 -35.45 4.43 -1.65
C THR A 266 -36.09 3.06 -1.95
N GLY A 267 -35.94 2.55 -3.17
CA GLY A 267 -36.73 1.43 -3.68
C GLY A 267 -35.96 0.16 -4.06
N GLY A 268 -34.62 0.17 -4.10
CA GLY A 268 -33.83 -0.97 -4.54
C GLY A 268 -33.91 -2.17 -3.58
N ASP A 269 -33.85 -3.37 -4.15
CA ASP A 269 -33.78 -4.64 -3.41
C ASP A 269 -32.41 -4.81 -2.73
N LEU A 270 -31.37 -4.41 -3.46
CA LEU A 270 -29.97 -4.43 -3.07
C LEU A 270 -29.43 -3.01 -2.97
N VAL A 271 -28.47 -2.81 -2.07
CA VAL A 271 -27.81 -1.52 -1.88
C VAL A 271 -26.30 -1.71 -1.96
N LEU A 272 -25.64 -1.04 -2.91
CA LEU A 272 -24.19 -0.90 -2.93
C LEU A 272 -23.80 0.31 -2.09
N ILE A 273 -23.01 0.10 -1.04
CA ILE A 273 -22.49 1.17 -0.18
C ILE A 273 -21.05 1.46 -0.57
N LEU A 274 -20.76 2.72 -0.92
CA LEU A 274 -19.44 3.22 -1.27
C LEU A 274 -19.12 4.45 -0.42
N ASP A 275 -17.99 4.42 0.28
CA ASP A 275 -17.40 5.66 0.79
C ASP A 275 -17.14 6.62 -0.38
N CYS A 276 -17.27 7.92 -0.13
CA CYS A 276 -17.18 8.91 -1.21
C CYS A 276 -15.80 9.00 -1.88
N ASP A 277 -14.77 8.42 -1.27
CA ASP A 277 -13.41 8.26 -1.81
C ASP A 277 -13.13 6.86 -2.39
N HIS A 278 -14.13 5.97 -2.47
CA HIS A 278 -14.00 4.62 -3.07
C HIS A 278 -14.65 4.57 -4.46
N VAL A 279 -13.85 4.85 -5.48
CA VAL A 279 -14.30 4.90 -6.88
C VAL A 279 -14.50 3.46 -7.42
N PRO A 280 -15.74 3.03 -7.77
CA PRO A 280 -16.01 1.67 -8.22
C PRO A 280 -15.59 1.44 -9.67
N SER A 281 -15.12 0.23 -9.98
CA SER A 281 -14.93 -0.24 -11.36
C SER A 281 -16.28 -0.45 -12.06
N ARG A 282 -16.28 -0.40 -13.40
CA ARG A 282 -17.52 -0.54 -14.18
C ARG A 282 -18.20 -1.89 -13.97
N GLN A 283 -17.44 -2.97 -13.79
CA GLN A 283 -17.99 -4.32 -13.69
C GLN A 283 -18.47 -4.71 -12.28
N PHE A 284 -18.46 -3.79 -11.30
CA PHE A 284 -18.72 -4.11 -9.89
C PHE A 284 -20.03 -4.88 -9.67
N LEU A 285 -21.13 -4.41 -10.24
CA LEU A 285 -22.46 -5.01 -10.04
C LEU A 285 -22.57 -6.40 -10.72
N LEU A 286 -22.04 -6.54 -11.94
CA LEU A 286 -22.05 -7.80 -12.68
C LEU A 286 -21.33 -8.93 -11.93
N HIS A 287 -20.29 -8.60 -11.16
CA HIS A 287 -19.53 -9.57 -10.38
C HIS A 287 -20.09 -9.90 -8.99
N THR A 288 -21.02 -9.08 -8.48
CA THR A 288 -21.48 -9.18 -7.08
C THR A 288 -22.95 -9.55 -6.94
N VAL A 289 -23.83 -9.05 -7.80
CA VAL A 289 -25.28 -9.26 -7.68
C VAL A 289 -25.66 -10.74 -7.78
N GLY A 290 -24.95 -11.53 -8.60
CA GLY A 290 -25.28 -12.94 -8.82
C GLY A 290 -25.26 -13.80 -7.54
N PHE A 291 -24.53 -13.40 -6.49
CA PHE A 291 -24.54 -14.14 -5.23
C PHE A 291 -25.87 -14.03 -4.46
N PHE A 292 -26.70 -13.02 -4.73
CA PHE A 292 -27.97 -12.80 -4.04
C PHE A 292 -29.11 -13.68 -4.57
N TYR A 293 -28.88 -14.49 -5.60
CA TYR A 293 -29.83 -15.54 -5.97
C TYR A 293 -29.83 -16.71 -4.96
N ASP A 294 -28.84 -16.79 -4.04
CA ASP A 294 -29.04 -17.50 -2.77
C ASP A 294 -29.83 -16.56 -1.83
N PRO A 295 -31.09 -16.90 -1.47
CA PRO A 295 -31.94 -16.04 -0.64
C PRO A 295 -31.38 -15.86 0.77
N LYS A 296 -30.43 -16.67 1.24
CA LYS A 296 -29.79 -16.50 2.55
C LYS A 296 -28.64 -15.49 2.54
N VAL A 297 -28.13 -15.10 1.38
CA VAL A 297 -27.04 -14.11 1.29
C VAL A 297 -27.59 -12.74 1.67
N SER A 298 -27.02 -12.17 2.74
CA SER A 298 -27.33 -10.82 3.24
C SER A 298 -26.40 -9.76 2.70
N PHE A 299 -25.13 -10.07 2.46
CA PHE A 299 -24.20 -9.12 1.86
C PHE A 299 -23.04 -9.81 1.14
N VAL A 300 -22.45 -9.09 0.18
CA VAL A 300 -21.23 -9.44 -0.55
C VAL A 300 -20.21 -8.35 -0.30
N GLN A 301 -19.08 -8.69 0.31
CA GLN A 301 -17.95 -7.78 0.56
C GLN A 301 -16.84 -8.00 -0.46
N THR A 302 -16.26 -6.91 -0.97
CA THR A 302 -15.07 -6.94 -1.84
C THR A 302 -13.87 -6.29 -1.13
N PRO A 303 -12.61 -6.59 -1.53
CA PRO A 303 -11.42 -5.92 -1.01
C PRO A 303 -11.48 -4.40 -1.11
N HIS A 304 -10.84 -3.71 -0.17
CA HIS A 304 -10.49 -2.29 -0.32
C HIS A 304 -9.05 -2.19 -0.79
N TRP A 305 -8.84 -1.50 -1.88
CA TRP A 305 -7.51 -1.19 -2.40
C TRP A 305 -7.35 0.32 -2.48
N PHE A 306 -6.15 0.80 -2.14
CA PHE A 306 -5.83 2.21 -2.08
C PHE A 306 -4.77 2.53 -3.12
N TYR A 307 -4.97 3.62 -3.87
CA TYR A 307 -4.06 3.98 -4.95
C TYR A 307 -2.96 4.95 -4.55
N ASN A 308 -3.11 5.60 -3.40
CA ASN A 308 -2.05 6.38 -2.77
C ASN A 308 -1.32 5.53 -1.71
N PRO A 309 -0.01 5.77 -1.53
CA PRO A 309 0.75 5.08 -0.49
C PRO A 309 0.25 5.49 0.90
N ASP A 310 0.15 4.51 1.80
CA ASP A 310 -0.14 4.79 3.21
C ASP A 310 1.06 5.50 3.88
N PRO A 311 0.90 6.03 5.11
CA PRO A 311 2.00 6.70 5.79
C PRO A 311 3.23 5.80 6.04
N PHE A 312 3.08 4.48 6.14
CA PHE A 312 4.22 3.58 6.31
C PHE A 312 5.03 3.47 5.02
N GLU A 313 4.36 3.24 3.89
CA GLU A 313 5.00 3.18 2.59
C GLU A 313 5.69 4.50 2.26
N ARG A 314 4.97 5.62 2.43
CA ARG A 314 5.50 6.96 2.15
C ARG A 314 6.65 7.32 3.08
N ASN A 315 6.49 7.16 4.39
CA ASN A 315 7.47 7.70 5.34
C ASN A 315 8.74 6.86 5.42
N LEU A 316 8.63 5.54 5.19
CA LEU A 316 9.77 4.62 5.12
C LEU A 316 10.35 4.44 3.70
N LEU A 317 9.73 5.08 2.70
CA LEU A 317 10.12 5.07 1.29
C LEU A 317 10.31 3.63 0.78
N THR A 318 9.28 2.80 0.95
CA THR A 318 9.35 1.37 0.58
C THR A 318 9.10 1.11 -0.90
N ASP A 319 8.54 2.08 -1.63
CA ASP A 319 8.35 2.06 -3.09
C ASP A 319 7.55 0.84 -3.57
N GLY A 320 6.41 0.57 -2.94
CA GLY A 320 5.55 -0.57 -3.23
C GLY A 320 6.14 -1.94 -2.92
N LYS A 321 7.38 -2.07 -2.41
CA LYS A 321 8.04 -3.37 -2.17
C LYS A 321 7.45 -4.14 -1.00
N ILE A 322 6.85 -3.43 -0.05
CA ILE A 322 6.27 -4.01 1.16
C ILE A 322 4.75 -3.99 1.02
N PRO A 323 4.06 -5.10 1.35
CA PRO A 323 2.61 -5.12 1.46
C PRO A 323 2.08 -4.07 2.44
N VAL A 324 1.01 -3.37 2.04
CA VAL A 324 0.33 -2.43 2.95
C VAL A 324 -0.46 -3.20 4.01
N GLY A 325 -0.67 -2.60 5.18
CA GLY A 325 -1.14 -3.31 6.38
C GLY A 325 -2.48 -4.03 6.25
N ASN A 326 -3.38 -3.56 5.36
CA ASN A 326 -4.70 -4.17 5.15
C ASN A 326 -4.69 -5.37 4.19
N GLU A 327 -3.59 -5.65 3.47
CA GLU A 327 -3.53 -6.76 2.50
C GLU A 327 -3.75 -8.11 3.19
N LEU A 328 -3.14 -8.37 4.36
CA LEU A 328 -3.37 -9.60 5.12
C LEU A 328 -4.87 -9.83 5.41
N PHE A 329 -5.57 -8.76 5.82
CA PHE A 329 -6.97 -8.85 6.20
C PHE A 329 -7.84 -9.22 5.00
N TYR A 330 -7.69 -8.50 3.89
CA TYR A 330 -8.53 -8.72 2.70
C TYR A 330 -8.11 -10.00 1.94
N LYS A 331 -6.83 -10.24 1.71
CA LYS A 331 -6.35 -11.35 0.88
C LYS A 331 -6.30 -12.69 1.58
N VAL A 332 -6.34 -12.73 2.92
CA VAL A 332 -6.27 -13.99 3.68
C VAL A 332 -7.41 -14.12 4.68
N LEU A 333 -7.49 -13.20 5.66
CA LEU A 333 -8.39 -13.39 6.79
C LEU A 333 -9.87 -13.37 6.39
N GLN A 334 -10.27 -12.51 5.46
CA GLN A 334 -11.65 -12.47 4.95
C GLN A 334 -12.01 -13.73 4.17
N LYS A 335 -11.10 -14.30 3.38
CA LYS A 335 -11.29 -15.59 2.69
C LYS A 335 -11.41 -16.75 3.68
N GLY A 336 -10.59 -16.75 4.74
CA GLY A 336 -10.68 -17.70 5.84
C GLY A 336 -12.00 -17.59 6.61
N ASN A 337 -12.45 -16.37 6.89
CA ASN A 337 -13.74 -16.12 7.52
C ASN A 337 -14.94 -16.49 6.61
N ASP A 338 -14.84 -16.30 5.30
CA ASP A 338 -15.87 -16.72 4.34
C ASP A 338 -16.05 -18.25 4.28
N PHE A 339 -14.98 -19.02 4.55
CA PHE A 339 -15.11 -20.47 4.75
C PHE A 339 -16.05 -20.80 5.91
N TRP A 340 -15.99 -20.04 7.00
CA TRP A 340 -16.79 -20.22 8.20
C TRP A 340 -18.14 -19.47 8.20
N ASN A 341 -18.53 -18.84 7.08
CA ASN A 341 -19.69 -17.94 7.00
C ASN A 341 -19.64 -16.82 8.06
N ALA A 342 -18.48 -16.18 8.17
CA ALA A 342 -18.19 -15.15 9.16
C ALA A 342 -17.45 -13.95 8.54
N SER A 343 -17.51 -13.76 7.22
CA SER A 343 -16.88 -12.61 6.57
C SER A 343 -17.53 -11.31 7.07
N PHE A 344 -16.73 -10.27 7.27
CA PHE A 344 -17.22 -9.02 7.83
C PHE A 344 -17.69 -8.06 6.74
N PHE A 345 -18.72 -7.29 7.05
CA PHE A 345 -19.01 -6.05 6.34
C PHE A 345 -18.02 -4.98 6.82
N CYS A 346 -17.36 -4.30 5.88
CA CYS A 346 -16.28 -3.34 6.13
C CYS A 346 -16.69 -1.90 5.78
N GLY A 347 -17.99 -1.58 5.83
CA GLY A 347 -18.53 -0.24 5.71
C GLY A 347 -18.60 0.33 4.29
N SER A 348 -17.89 -0.25 3.32
CA SER A 348 -17.81 0.22 1.94
C SER A 348 -17.42 -0.93 1.01
N ALA A 349 -17.56 -0.72 -0.31
CA ALA A 349 -17.30 -1.72 -1.34
C ALA A 349 -18.06 -3.03 -1.06
N ALA A 350 -19.33 -2.89 -0.69
CA ALA A 350 -20.18 -4.02 -0.35
C ALA A 350 -21.60 -3.79 -0.87
N VAL A 351 -22.20 -4.88 -1.35
CA VAL A 351 -23.64 -4.92 -1.65
C VAL A 351 -24.35 -5.56 -0.47
N ILE A 352 -25.45 -4.98 -0.01
CA ILE A 352 -26.28 -5.50 1.06
C ILE A 352 -27.71 -5.73 0.57
N ARG A 353 -28.34 -6.81 1.00
CA ARG A 353 -29.78 -7.02 0.81
C ARG A 353 -30.53 -6.17 1.80
N LYS A 354 -31.30 -5.21 1.27
CA LYS A 354 -31.98 -4.20 2.07
C LYS A 354 -32.97 -4.79 3.06
N THR A 355 -33.75 -5.79 2.65
CA THR A 355 -34.75 -6.45 3.51
C THR A 355 -34.09 -7.08 4.75
N HIS A 356 -32.98 -7.80 4.57
CA HIS A 356 -32.24 -8.40 5.68
C HIS A 356 -31.64 -7.33 6.61
N ALA A 357 -31.13 -6.23 6.06
CA ALA A 357 -30.62 -5.11 6.86
C ALA A 357 -31.74 -4.52 7.74
N LEU A 358 -32.93 -4.29 7.17
CA LEU A 358 -34.09 -3.76 7.91
C LEU A 358 -34.56 -4.71 9.02
N GLU A 359 -34.49 -6.04 8.81
CA GLU A 359 -34.85 -7.03 9.85
C GLU A 359 -33.95 -7.01 11.10
N VAL A 360 -32.73 -6.48 10.98
CA VAL A 360 -31.81 -6.27 12.13
C VAL A 360 -31.80 -4.82 12.63
N GLY A 361 -32.74 -3.99 12.17
CA GLY A 361 -32.86 -2.57 12.54
C GLY A 361 -32.01 -1.61 11.70
N GLY A 362 -31.56 -2.05 10.52
CA GLY A 362 -30.65 -1.30 9.64
C GLY A 362 -29.17 -1.56 9.96
N ILE A 363 -28.32 -0.62 9.56
CA ILE A 363 -26.93 -0.54 9.98
C ILE A 363 -26.88 -0.23 11.49
N ALA A 364 -26.10 -0.98 12.26
CA ALA A 364 -25.95 -0.82 13.70
C ALA A 364 -25.49 0.59 14.09
N VAL A 365 -25.83 1.05 15.30
CA VAL A 365 -25.57 2.44 15.72
C VAL A 365 -24.94 2.56 17.11
N GLU A 366 -24.77 1.42 17.78
CA GLU A 366 -24.34 1.33 19.17
C GLU A 366 -22.82 1.39 19.34
N THR A 367 -22.08 1.08 18.27
CA THR A 367 -20.61 1.09 18.24
C THR A 367 -20.08 1.98 17.12
N VAL A 368 -18.83 2.42 17.23
CA VAL A 368 -18.18 3.24 16.19
C VAL A 368 -17.70 2.44 14.97
N THR A 369 -17.87 1.12 15.01
CA THR A 369 -17.63 0.18 13.90
C THR A 369 -18.95 -0.49 13.56
N GLU A 370 -19.88 0.32 13.07
CA GLU A 370 -21.25 -0.08 12.75
C GLU A 370 -21.32 -1.26 11.78
N ASP A 371 -20.32 -1.35 10.91
CA ASP A 371 -20.22 -2.29 9.81
C ASP A 371 -20.04 -3.73 10.31
N CYS A 372 -19.00 -3.98 11.10
CA CYS A 372 -18.73 -5.27 11.71
C CYS A 372 -19.87 -5.70 12.65
N HIS A 373 -20.43 -4.73 13.39
CA HIS A 373 -21.55 -4.99 14.29
C HIS A 373 -22.83 -5.39 13.52
N THR A 374 -23.09 -4.75 12.38
CA THR A 374 -24.20 -5.12 11.48
C THR A 374 -24.03 -6.54 10.94
N ALA A 375 -22.81 -6.90 10.50
CA ALA A 375 -22.52 -8.27 10.06
C ALA A 375 -22.80 -9.29 11.18
N LEU A 376 -22.41 -9.00 12.42
CA LEU A 376 -22.67 -9.87 13.57
C LEU A 376 -24.17 -10.09 13.78
N ARG A 377 -24.98 -9.03 13.68
CA ARG A 377 -26.45 -9.12 13.78
C ARG A 377 -27.07 -9.97 12.68
N LEU A 378 -26.63 -9.76 11.43
CA LEU A 378 -27.10 -10.53 10.28
C LEU A 378 -26.76 -12.02 10.41
N HIS A 379 -25.53 -12.34 10.81
CA HIS A 379 -25.15 -13.73 11.08
C HIS A 379 -25.92 -14.33 12.26
N SER A 380 -26.19 -13.54 13.30
CA SER A 380 -27.03 -13.97 14.42
C SER A 380 -28.51 -14.17 14.04
N LYS A 381 -28.96 -13.69 12.87
CA LYS A 381 -30.27 -14.03 12.30
C LYS A 381 -30.24 -15.30 11.44
N GLY A 382 -29.07 -15.89 11.22
CA GLY A 382 -28.87 -17.08 10.40
C GLY A 382 -28.63 -16.81 8.92
N TYR A 383 -28.40 -15.54 8.53
CA TYR A 383 -28.02 -15.19 7.17
C TYR A 383 -26.57 -15.56 6.85
N LYS A 384 -26.22 -15.43 5.56
CA LYS A 384 -24.88 -15.71 5.04
C LYS A 384 -24.20 -14.45 4.50
N SER A 385 -22.90 -14.36 4.73
CA SER A 385 -22.00 -13.42 4.06
C SER A 385 -21.32 -14.07 2.87
N VAL A 386 -20.89 -13.27 1.90
CA VAL A 386 -19.96 -13.67 0.85
C VAL A 386 -18.78 -12.71 0.82
N TYR A 387 -17.56 -13.25 0.85
CA TYR A 387 -16.38 -12.50 0.47
C TYR A 387 -15.97 -12.83 -0.96
N TYR A 388 -15.85 -11.82 -1.81
CA TYR A 388 -15.38 -11.97 -3.19
C TYR A 388 -14.07 -11.21 -3.39
N ASP A 389 -12.96 -11.94 -3.41
CA ASP A 389 -11.59 -11.42 -3.53
C ASP A 389 -11.27 -10.94 -4.96
N LYS A 390 -11.96 -9.87 -5.39
CA LYS A 390 -11.62 -9.11 -6.59
C LYS A 390 -11.60 -7.63 -6.21
N ILE A 391 -10.45 -6.99 -6.32
CA ILE A 391 -10.35 -5.53 -6.16
C ILE A 391 -11.26 -4.88 -7.21
N MET A 392 -12.25 -4.11 -6.78
CA MET A 392 -13.22 -3.45 -7.66
C MET A 392 -13.48 -2.00 -7.27
N VAL A 393 -12.73 -1.45 -6.31
CA VAL A 393 -12.76 -0.04 -5.90
C VAL A 393 -11.34 0.51 -5.81
N ALA A 394 -11.15 1.76 -6.21
CA ALA A 394 -9.96 2.55 -5.98
C ALA A 394 -10.24 3.56 -4.85
N GLY A 395 -9.66 3.32 -3.68
CA GLY A 395 -9.81 4.14 -2.49
C GLY A 395 -8.65 5.09 -2.23
N LEU A 396 -8.85 6.03 -1.30
CA LEU A 396 -7.78 6.85 -0.71
C LEU A 396 -7.40 6.37 0.70
N ALA A 397 -6.13 6.04 0.90
CA ALA A 397 -5.52 5.86 2.21
C ALA A 397 -5.32 7.21 2.92
N PRO A 398 -5.21 7.25 4.26
CA PRO A 398 -4.97 8.50 4.99
C PRO A 398 -3.67 9.21 4.57
N ASP A 399 -3.77 10.50 4.25
CA ASP A 399 -2.62 11.31 3.81
C ASP A 399 -1.65 11.70 4.92
N THR A 400 -1.99 11.52 6.19
CA THR A 400 -1.07 11.79 7.30
C THR A 400 -1.05 10.62 8.26
N PHE A 401 0.09 10.45 8.92
CA PHE A 401 0.28 9.49 9.99
C PHE A 401 -0.72 9.75 11.14
N SER A 402 -0.96 11.01 11.50
CA SER A 402 -1.96 11.36 12.51
C SER A 402 -3.38 10.94 12.11
N ALA A 403 -3.74 11.08 10.83
CA ALA A 403 -5.03 10.63 10.32
C ALA A 403 -5.15 9.11 10.32
N TYR A 404 -4.07 8.41 9.96
CA TYR A 404 -3.99 6.95 10.07
C TYR A 404 -4.17 6.47 11.51
N VAL A 405 -3.47 7.10 12.48
CA VAL A 405 -3.65 6.80 13.91
C VAL A 405 -5.10 7.00 14.33
N GLY A 406 -5.72 8.12 13.93
CA GLY A 406 -7.13 8.41 14.23
C GLY A 406 -8.09 7.35 13.68
N GLN A 407 -7.83 6.82 12.49
CA GLN A 407 -8.61 5.74 11.89
C GLN A 407 -8.44 4.42 12.67
N GLN A 408 -7.20 4.00 12.94
CA GLN A 408 -6.92 2.76 13.65
C GLN A 408 -7.44 2.76 15.09
N VAL A 409 -7.33 3.89 15.80
CA VAL A 409 -7.87 4.07 17.15
C VAL A 409 -9.40 3.91 17.16
N ARG A 410 -10.10 4.39 16.12
CA ARG A 410 -11.54 4.21 15.96
C ARG A 410 -11.90 2.74 15.82
N TRP A 411 -11.18 2.01 14.97
CA TRP A 411 -11.39 0.57 14.77
C TRP A 411 -11.11 -0.22 16.05
N ALA A 412 -10.00 0.07 16.74
CA ALA A 412 -9.65 -0.54 18.01
C ALA A 412 -10.75 -0.35 19.06
N ARG A 413 -11.26 0.88 19.18
CA ARG A 413 -12.38 1.19 20.07
C ARG A 413 -13.64 0.42 19.72
N GLY A 414 -14.06 0.45 18.45
CA GLY A 414 -15.31 -0.19 18.02
C GLY A 414 -15.27 -1.70 18.22
N MET A 415 -14.16 -2.35 17.87
CA MET A 415 -13.97 -3.78 18.10
C MET A 415 -14.01 -4.14 19.60
N ALA A 416 -13.40 -3.33 20.46
CA ALA A 416 -13.48 -3.51 21.91
C ALA A 416 -14.90 -3.29 22.46
N GLN A 417 -15.65 -2.33 21.90
CA GLN A 417 -17.06 -2.12 22.23
C GLN A 417 -17.90 -3.35 21.86
N ILE A 418 -17.71 -3.92 20.66
CA ILE A 418 -18.40 -5.15 20.25
C ILE A 418 -18.02 -6.30 21.19
N LEU A 419 -16.73 -6.49 21.50
CA LEU A 419 -16.29 -7.52 22.45
C LEU A 419 -17.01 -7.41 23.80
N ARG A 420 -17.11 -6.19 24.33
CA ARG A 420 -17.70 -5.90 25.64
C ARG A 420 -19.21 -6.00 25.65
N LEU A 421 -19.89 -5.46 24.64
CA LEU A 421 -21.35 -5.37 24.57
C LEU A 421 -21.98 -6.68 24.11
N GLU A 422 -21.43 -7.27 23.05
CA GLU A 422 -22.01 -8.45 22.42
C GLU A 422 -21.44 -9.75 22.98
N ASN A 423 -20.19 -9.75 23.47
CA ASN A 423 -19.47 -10.94 23.93
C ASN A 423 -19.70 -12.15 22.99
N PRO A 424 -19.11 -12.13 21.78
CA PRO A 424 -19.45 -13.08 20.71
C PRO A 424 -19.33 -14.55 21.14
N LEU A 425 -18.39 -14.85 22.04
CA LEU A 425 -18.13 -16.22 22.47
C LEU A 425 -19.23 -16.77 23.39
N PHE A 426 -19.64 -16.02 24.41
CA PHE A 426 -20.46 -16.56 25.49
C PHE A 426 -21.89 -16.03 25.54
N ASN A 427 -22.24 -15.01 24.76
CA ASN A 427 -23.59 -14.47 24.78
C ASN A 427 -24.59 -15.46 24.15
N PRO A 428 -25.56 -15.99 24.94
CA PRO A 428 -26.52 -16.97 24.45
C PRO A 428 -27.61 -16.33 23.56
N LYS A 429 -27.78 -15.00 23.58
CA LYS A 429 -28.74 -14.30 22.71
C LYS A 429 -28.28 -14.25 21.25
N LEU A 430 -26.98 -14.43 21.01
CA LEU A 430 -26.42 -14.51 19.67
C LEU A 430 -26.63 -15.92 19.13
N ASN A 431 -27.40 -16.07 18.06
CA ASN A 431 -27.56 -17.35 17.37
C ASN A 431 -26.45 -17.54 16.34
N LEU A 432 -25.21 -17.60 16.84
CA LEU A 432 -24.00 -17.85 16.06
C LEU A 432 -23.54 -19.29 16.26
N ASN A 433 -23.10 -19.93 15.19
CA ASN A 433 -22.45 -21.23 15.28
C ASN A 433 -21.05 -21.08 15.93
N PHE A 434 -20.48 -22.19 16.39
CA PHE A 434 -19.19 -22.18 17.09
C PHE A 434 -18.07 -21.51 16.27
N ALA A 435 -17.96 -21.81 14.97
CA ALA A 435 -16.93 -21.23 14.12
C ALA A 435 -17.09 -19.71 13.97
N GLN A 436 -18.32 -19.23 13.76
CA GLN A 436 -18.63 -17.80 13.72
C GLN A 436 -18.25 -17.11 15.04
N ARG A 437 -18.54 -17.71 16.19
CA ARG A 437 -18.14 -17.17 17.50
C ARG A 437 -16.64 -17.00 17.61
N ILE A 438 -15.86 -17.99 17.16
CA ILE A 438 -14.40 -17.92 17.16
C ILE A 438 -13.89 -16.84 16.19
N CYS A 439 -14.43 -16.73 14.97
CA CYS A 439 -14.06 -15.68 14.02
C CYS A 439 -14.34 -14.27 14.56
N TYR A 440 -15.51 -14.04 15.16
CA TYR A 440 -15.84 -12.74 15.76
C TYR A 440 -15.01 -12.45 17.02
N LEU A 441 -14.73 -13.45 17.84
CA LEU A 441 -13.82 -13.30 18.97
C LEU A 441 -12.42 -12.92 18.51
N SER A 442 -11.92 -13.56 17.44
CA SER A 442 -10.63 -13.21 16.84
C SER A 442 -10.58 -11.74 16.43
N ALA A 443 -11.54 -11.30 15.61
CA ALA A 443 -11.58 -9.92 15.14
C ALA A 443 -11.71 -8.89 16.27
N THR A 444 -12.58 -9.16 17.25
CA THR A 444 -12.87 -8.21 18.33
C THR A 444 -11.77 -8.13 19.39
N SER A 445 -10.99 -9.20 19.55
CA SER A 445 -9.84 -9.26 20.45
C SER A 445 -8.54 -8.72 19.84
N HIS A 446 -8.43 -8.67 18.51
CA HIS A 446 -7.18 -8.41 17.79
C HIS A 446 -6.42 -7.15 18.24
N PHE A 447 -7.13 -6.04 18.47
CA PHE A 447 -6.54 -4.75 18.83
C PHE A 447 -5.93 -4.68 20.23
N LEU A 448 -6.03 -5.76 21.02
CA LEU A 448 -5.30 -5.89 22.29
C LEU A 448 -3.79 -6.13 22.10
N TYR A 449 -3.30 -6.25 20.86
CA TYR A 449 -1.87 -6.42 20.55
C TYR A 449 -0.98 -5.33 21.15
N GLY A 450 -1.51 -4.14 21.44
CA GLY A 450 -0.72 -3.05 22.04
C GLY A 450 -0.11 -3.43 23.38
N TYR A 451 -0.82 -4.24 24.17
CA TYR A 451 -0.35 -4.74 25.47
C TYR A 451 0.88 -5.64 25.36
N PRO A 452 0.85 -6.83 24.70
CA PRO A 452 2.01 -7.71 24.62
C PRO A 452 3.20 -7.01 23.95
N ARG A 453 2.96 -6.12 22.97
CA ARG A 453 4.01 -5.39 22.28
C ARG A 453 4.86 -4.54 23.22
N LEU A 454 4.21 -3.79 24.09
CA LEU A 454 4.90 -2.96 25.09
C LEU A 454 5.57 -3.82 26.15
N VAL A 455 4.92 -4.90 26.59
CA VAL A 455 5.50 -5.83 27.57
C VAL A 455 6.79 -6.46 27.06
N TYR A 456 6.83 -6.93 25.80
CA TYR A 456 8.03 -7.51 25.20
C TYR A 456 9.18 -6.52 25.02
N ALA A 457 8.90 -5.22 24.91
CA ALA A 457 9.93 -4.19 24.89
C ALA A 457 10.41 -3.81 26.31
N ILE A 458 9.48 -3.70 27.27
CA ILE A 458 9.77 -3.20 28.62
C ILE A 458 10.42 -4.25 29.51
N ILE A 459 9.98 -5.52 29.45
CA ILE A 459 10.42 -6.56 30.39
C ILE A 459 11.94 -6.82 30.31
N PRO A 460 12.55 -7.04 29.12
CA PRO A 460 14.00 -7.22 29.03
C PRO A 460 14.78 -5.99 29.52
N THR A 461 14.22 -4.80 29.31
CA THR A 461 14.77 -3.54 29.79
C THR A 461 14.75 -3.42 31.31
N LEU A 462 13.68 -3.86 31.98
CA LEU A 462 13.60 -3.87 33.44
C LEU A 462 14.62 -4.82 34.09
N PHE A 463 14.89 -5.97 33.44
CA PHE A 463 15.97 -6.85 33.87
C PHE A 463 17.33 -6.13 33.79
N LEU A 464 17.67 -5.59 32.61
CA LEU A 464 18.99 -4.96 32.39
C LEU A 464 19.22 -3.68 33.21
N LEU A 465 18.17 -2.93 33.57
CA LEU A 465 18.29 -1.72 34.38
C LEU A 465 18.22 -1.98 35.89
N PHE A 466 17.36 -2.90 36.32
CA PHE A 466 16.97 -3.01 37.73
C PHE A 466 17.09 -4.43 38.29
N GLY A 467 17.50 -5.42 37.49
CA GLY A 467 17.58 -6.82 37.89
C GLY A 467 16.22 -7.48 38.13
N VAL A 468 15.13 -6.91 37.59
CA VAL A 468 13.79 -7.51 37.68
C VAL A 468 13.78 -8.79 36.86
N ASN A 469 13.58 -9.93 37.51
CA ASN A 469 13.69 -11.24 36.89
C ASN A 469 12.33 -11.97 36.85
N PRO A 470 11.57 -11.88 35.74
CA PRO A 470 10.26 -12.53 35.63
C PRO A 470 10.31 -14.01 35.23
N ILE A 471 11.49 -14.54 34.85
CA ILE A 471 11.67 -15.91 34.37
C ILE A 471 12.75 -16.58 35.22
N GLN A 472 12.35 -17.55 36.05
CA GLN A 472 13.30 -18.37 36.79
C GLN A 472 14.11 -19.22 35.80
N GLY A 473 15.44 -19.25 35.96
CA GLY A 473 16.33 -20.02 35.09
C GLY A 473 16.40 -19.48 33.65
N LEU A 474 16.22 -18.18 33.44
CA LEU A 474 16.37 -17.56 32.12
C LEU A 474 17.79 -17.79 31.58
N GLY A 475 17.88 -18.50 30.46
CA GLY A 475 19.16 -18.89 29.86
C GLY A 475 18.96 -19.78 28.63
N LEU A 476 19.96 -20.60 28.32
CA LEU A 476 19.95 -21.49 27.15
C LEU A 476 18.81 -22.50 27.17
N GLU A 477 18.44 -23.01 28.36
CA GLU A 477 17.32 -23.92 28.52
C GLU A 477 16.00 -23.28 28.03
N THR A 478 15.72 -22.06 28.49
CA THR A 478 14.52 -21.32 28.08
C THR A 478 14.49 -21.11 26.57
N LEU A 479 15.62 -20.81 25.94
CA LEU A 479 15.72 -20.71 24.47
C LEU A 479 15.44 -22.04 23.76
N ALA A 480 15.86 -23.17 24.32
CA ALA A 480 15.62 -24.50 23.74
C ALA A 480 14.12 -24.87 23.71
N TYR A 481 13.29 -24.26 24.57
CA TYR A 481 11.83 -24.38 24.53
C TYR A 481 11.16 -23.27 23.69
N ALA A 482 11.64 -22.03 23.80
CA ALA A 482 11.02 -20.87 23.16
C ALA A 482 11.27 -20.80 21.64
N LEU A 483 12.50 -21.06 21.19
CA LEU A 483 12.88 -20.90 19.77
C LEU A 483 12.09 -21.81 18.82
N PRO A 484 11.88 -23.11 19.10
CA PRO A 484 11.06 -23.95 18.24
C PRO A 484 9.63 -23.43 18.10
N HIS A 485 9.02 -22.99 19.20
CA HIS A 485 7.69 -22.39 19.18
C HIS A 485 7.65 -21.13 18.28
N ILE A 486 8.58 -20.20 18.49
CA ILE A 486 8.65 -18.95 17.71
C ILE A 486 8.90 -19.23 16.23
N LEU A 487 9.91 -20.05 15.90
CA LEU A 487 10.31 -20.29 14.52
C LEU A 487 9.27 -21.12 13.75
N LEU A 488 8.66 -22.14 14.37
CA LEU A 488 7.61 -22.91 13.71
C LEU A 488 6.34 -22.09 13.53
N SER A 489 5.99 -21.21 14.48
CA SER A 489 4.81 -20.35 14.31
C SER A 489 4.99 -19.35 13.16
N LEU A 490 6.18 -18.75 13.05
CA LEU A 490 6.57 -17.90 11.91
C LEU A 490 6.56 -18.68 10.59
N ALA A 491 7.17 -19.86 10.54
CA ALA A 491 7.17 -20.73 9.36
C ALA A 491 5.76 -21.13 8.92
N THR A 492 4.90 -21.51 9.87
CA THR A 492 3.52 -21.91 9.58
C THR A 492 2.70 -20.77 8.98
N ASN A 493 2.83 -19.56 9.55
CA ASN A 493 2.17 -18.36 9.06
C ASN A 493 2.72 -17.94 7.67
N HIS A 494 4.01 -18.13 7.43
CA HIS A 494 4.65 -17.79 6.16
C HIS A 494 3.98 -18.48 4.96
N ILE A 495 3.58 -19.75 5.07
CA ILE A 495 2.92 -20.50 3.98
C ILE A 495 1.74 -19.71 3.38
N ILE A 496 0.89 -19.14 4.24
CA ILE A 496 -0.32 -18.42 3.81
C ILE A 496 -0.03 -16.92 3.61
N TYR A 497 0.91 -16.34 4.35
CA TYR A 497 1.11 -14.89 4.43
C TYR A 497 2.21 -14.36 3.50
N LYS A 498 3.05 -15.22 2.91
CA LYS A 498 4.29 -14.83 2.20
C LYS A 498 4.11 -13.75 1.13
N HIS A 499 2.94 -13.63 0.51
CA HIS A 499 2.68 -12.61 -0.51
C HIS A 499 2.05 -11.32 0.02
N VAL A 500 1.56 -11.28 1.26
CA VAL A 500 0.70 -10.18 1.76
C VAL A 500 1.14 -9.61 3.09
N ARG A 501 2.14 -10.24 3.73
CA ARG A 501 2.71 -9.77 4.99
C ARG A 501 4.15 -10.24 5.11
N PHE A 502 5.05 -9.27 5.08
CA PHE A 502 6.49 -9.54 5.15
C PHE A 502 6.96 -9.58 6.59
N SER A 503 7.93 -10.44 6.86
CA SER A 503 8.48 -10.65 8.21
C SER A 503 8.98 -9.35 8.82
N PHE A 504 8.73 -9.15 10.11
CA PHE A 504 9.12 -7.97 10.90
C PHE A 504 8.40 -6.67 10.57
N TRP A 505 7.59 -6.61 9.51
CA TRP A 505 6.86 -5.38 9.17
C TRP A 505 5.62 -5.19 10.04
N ASN A 506 4.88 -6.27 10.33
CA ASN A 506 3.74 -6.21 11.25
C ASN A 506 4.14 -5.71 12.64
N GLU A 507 5.28 -6.17 13.11
CA GLU A 507 5.91 -5.76 14.35
C GLU A 507 6.07 -4.23 14.44
N ILE A 508 6.40 -3.56 13.32
CA ILE A 508 6.49 -2.11 13.22
C ILE A 508 5.10 -1.49 13.30
N PHE A 509 4.14 -1.98 12.49
CA PHE A 509 2.75 -1.51 12.51
C PHE A 509 2.18 -1.57 13.95
N GLU A 510 2.39 -2.68 14.65
CA GLU A 510 1.94 -2.86 16.03
C GLU A 510 2.67 -1.95 17.02
N PHE A 511 4.00 -1.78 16.90
CA PHE A 511 4.74 -0.86 17.78
C PHE A 511 4.27 0.57 17.64
N VAL A 512 4.12 1.05 16.41
CA VAL A 512 3.65 2.41 16.10
C VAL A 512 2.30 2.70 16.74
N MET A 513 1.42 1.70 16.77
CA MET A 513 0.05 1.81 17.30
C MET A 513 -0.11 1.36 18.76
N SER A 514 0.94 0.80 19.37
CA SER A 514 0.84 0.06 20.63
C SER A 514 0.26 0.86 21.80
N PHE A 515 0.66 2.12 21.95
CA PHE A 515 0.15 3.00 23.00
C PHE A 515 -1.27 3.47 22.72
N GLN A 516 -1.53 3.93 21.49
CA GLN A 516 -2.78 4.59 21.11
C GLN A 516 -3.91 3.57 21.03
N ALA A 517 -3.68 2.45 20.33
CA ALA A 517 -4.65 1.35 20.25
C ALA A 517 -4.80 0.63 21.59
N GLY A 518 -3.69 0.35 22.30
CA GLY A 518 -3.72 -0.36 23.58
C GLY A 518 -4.51 0.38 24.66
N TRP A 519 -4.27 1.69 24.82
CA TRP A 519 -4.97 2.51 25.81
C TRP A 519 -6.48 2.61 25.53
N VAL A 520 -6.84 2.88 24.27
CA VAL A 520 -8.25 3.08 23.89
C VAL A 520 -9.03 1.76 23.97
N THR A 521 -8.41 0.65 23.56
CA THR A 521 -9.01 -0.69 23.71
C THR A 521 -9.27 -1.02 25.17
N LEU A 522 -8.30 -0.76 26.06
CA LEU A 522 -8.46 -0.98 27.51
C LEU A 522 -9.61 -0.14 28.10
N LEU A 523 -9.67 1.16 27.78
CA LEU A 523 -10.74 2.04 28.25
C LEU A 523 -12.13 1.57 27.76
N ALA A 524 -12.24 1.17 26.49
CA ALA A 524 -13.48 0.69 25.91
C ALA A 524 -13.97 -0.62 26.54
N LEU A 525 -13.05 -1.50 26.95
CA LEU A 525 -13.40 -2.72 27.70
C LEU A 525 -13.91 -2.42 29.11
N ILE A 526 -13.32 -1.42 29.79
CA ILE A 526 -13.76 -0.97 31.12
C ILE A 526 -15.14 -0.32 31.02
N ASN A 527 -15.27 0.68 30.15
CA ASN A 527 -16.54 1.34 29.87
C ASN A 527 -16.59 1.80 28.39
N PRO A 528 -17.47 1.21 27.57
CA PRO A 528 -17.52 1.46 26.13
C PRO A 528 -17.90 2.91 25.77
N LYS A 529 -18.49 3.66 26.71
CA LYS A 529 -18.85 5.07 26.53
C LYS A 529 -17.68 6.03 26.77
N MET A 530 -16.57 5.58 27.36
CA MET A 530 -15.41 6.44 27.63
C MET A 530 -14.62 6.76 26.36
N GLY A 531 -14.18 8.02 26.26
CA GLY A 531 -13.49 8.59 25.10
C GLY A 531 -14.42 9.32 24.14
N SER A 532 -13.97 10.43 23.57
CA SER A 532 -14.65 11.15 22.48
C SER A 532 -13.97 10.86 21.14
N PHE A 533 -14.71 11.04 20.07
CA PHE A 533 -14.20 10.97 18.71
C PHE A 533 -14.51 12.30 18.02
N ASN A 534 -13.50 12.90 17.39
CA ASN A 534 -13.69 14.00 16.45
C ASN A 534 -13.41 13.49 15.04
N VAL A 535 -14.24 13.90 14.08
CA VAL A 535 -14.03 13.65 12.66
C VAL A 535 -12.66 14.19 12.28
N THR A 536 -11.81 13.32 11.73
CA THR A 536 -10.47 13.68 11.29
C THR A 536 -10.58 14.51 10.02
N ASP A 537 -9.98 15.70 10.00
CA ASP A 537 -9.95 16.51 8.79
C ASP A 537 -9.15 15.78 7.70
N LYS A 538 -9.79 15.51 6.55
CA LYS A 538 -9.11 15.03 5.35
C LYS A 538 -8.51 16.24 4.62
N GLY A 539 -7.21 16.21 4.30
CA GLY A 539 -6.59 17.21 3.41
C GLY A 539 -5.50 18.12 4.01
N ILE A 540 -4.56 17.59 4.80
CA ILE A 540 -3.37 18.36 5.20
C ILE A 540 -2.23 18.10 4.22
N ASN A 541 -1.90 19.10 3.39
CA ASN A 541 -0.72 19.05 2.53
C ASN A 541 0.55 19.21 3.37
N VAL A 542 1.30 18.10 3.54
CA VAL A 542 2.63 18.11 4.15
C VAL A 542 3.62 18.68 3.13
N THR A 543 3.87 19.99 3.20
CA THR A 543 4.80 20.69 2.27
C THR A 543 6.27 20.52 2.66
N LYS A 544 6.55 20.22 3.93
CA LYS A 544 7.89 20.04 4.48
C LYS A 544 7.93 18.82 5.38
N ARG A 545 9.11 18.20 5.49
CA ARG A 545 9.33 17.09 6.41
C ARG A 545 9.07 17.56 7.85
N THR A 546 8.19 16.88 8.57
CA THR A 546 7.87 17.14 9.97
C THR A 546 7.86 15.83 10.75
N PHE A 547 8.02 15.92 12.07
CA PHE A 547 7.92 14.76 12.95
C PHE A 547 6.67 14.88 13.83
N ASP A 548 5.82 13.85 13.84
CA ASP A 548 4.62 13.81 14.68
C ASP A 548 4.96 13.44 16.14
N TRP A 549 5.41 14.46 16.88
CA TRP A 549 5.75 14.33 18.31
C TRP A 549 4.58 13.86 19.18
N ALA A 550 3.35 14.28 18.86
CA ALA A 550 2.18 14.00 19.67
C ALA A 550 1.85 12.50 19.63
N SER A 551 1.83 11.92 18.43
CA SER A 551 1.56 10.51 18.25
C SER A 551 2.73 9.62 18.73
N MET A 552 3.99 10.07 18.61
CA MET A 552 5.17 9.24 18.87
C MET A 552 5.70 9.27 20.31
N ARG A 553 5.21 10.17 21.17
CA ARG A 553 5.77 10.40 22.53
C ARG A 553 5.98 9.14 23.37
N GLY A 554 5.02 8.20 23.36
CA GLY A 554 5.11 6.97 24.17
C GLY A 554 6.22 6.05 23.66
N LEU A 555 6.33 5.93 22.33
CA LEU A 555 7.34 5.11 21.68
C LEU A 555 8.75 5.66 21.89
N ILE A 556 8.91 6.99 21.93
CA ILE A 556 10.18 7.65 22.26
C ILE A 556 10.64 7.26 23.67
N ILE A 557 9.74 7.32 24.66
CA ILE A 557 10.06 6.96 26.05
C ILE A 557 10.53 5.49 26.13
N VAL A 558 9.80 4.57 25.50
CA VAL A 558 10.20 3.14 25.48
C VAL A 558 11.54 2.95 24.79
N THR A 559 11.78 3.64 23.68
CA THR A 559 13.05 3.57 22.95
C THR A 559 14.21 4.07 23.80
N LEU A 560 14.05 5.18 24.51
CA LEU A 560 15.07 5.71 25.42
C LEU A 560 15.37 4.73 26.56
N LEU A 561 14.33 4.10 27.13
CA LEU A 561 14.50 3.07 28.16
C LEU A 561 15.30 1.86 27.63
N VAL A 562 14.98 1.38 26.43
CA VAL A 562 15.70 0.27 25.79
C VAL A 562 17.16 0.65 25.54
N VAL A 563 17.44 1.85 25.03
CA VAL A 563 18.81 2.35 24.84
C VAL A 563 19.57 2.41 26.16
N SER A 564 18.97 2.99 27.21
CA SER A 564 19.58 3.02 28.55
C SER A 564 19.88 1.62 29.08
N SER A 565 19.01 0.65 28.82
CA SER A 565 19.18 -0.74 29.25
C SER A 565 20.38 -1.42 28.60
N LEU A 566 20.63 -1.15 27.31
CA LEU A 566 21.78 -1.71 26.59
C LEU A 566 23.10 -1.09 27.07
N LEU A 567 23.09 0.17 27.51
CA LEU A 567 24.27 0.81 28.13
C LEU A 567 24.63 0.19 29.48
N ALA A 568 23.70 -0.49 30.15
CA ALA A 568 23.96 -1.19 31.41
C ALA A 568 24.60 -2.57 31.24
N VAL A 569 24.64 -3.14 30.03
CA VAL A 569 25.16 -4.50 29.78
C VAL A 569 26.61 -4.69 30.23
N PRO A 570 27.56 -3.77 29.98
CA PRO A 570 28.93 -3.93 30.47
C PRO A 570 29.04 -4.03 31.99
N TYR A 571 28.19 -3.31 32.73
CA TYR A 571 28.14 -3.38 34.19
C TYR A 571 27.82 -4.80 34.66
N TRP A 572 26.80 -5.43 34.07
CA TRP A 572 26.40 -6.79 34.41
C TRP A 572 27.49 -7.82 34.06
N LEU A 573 28.06 -7.76 32.86
CA LEU A 573 29.06 -8.75 32.44
C LEU A 573 30.37 -8.66 33.24
N LEU A 574 30.73 -7.47 33.74
CA LEU A 574 31.96 -7.27 34.51
C LEU A 574 31.79 -7.56 36.00
N LEU A 575 30.63 -7.23 36.59
CA LEU A 575 30.42 -7.29 38.03
C LEU A 575 29.53 -8.45 38.49
N ARG A 576 28.78 -9.07 37.58
CA ARG A 576 27.83 -10.18 37.83
C ARG A 576 27.97 -11.28 36.76
N PRO A 577 29.15 -11.90 36.61
CA PRO A 577 29.37 -12.94 35.61
C PRO A 577 28.44 -14.16 35.81
N GLU A 578 27.92 -14.40 37.01
CA GLU A 578 26.93 -15.43 37.30
C GLU A 578 25.62 -15.26 36.51
N ASP A 579 25.24 -14.03 36.14
CA ASP A 579 24.01 -13.71 35.42
C ASP A 579 24.20 -13.66 33.88
N THR A 580 25.38 -14.06 33.38
CA THR A 580 25.77 -13.88 31.98
C THR A 580 24.73 -14.40 30.98
N GLU A 581 24.17 -15.59 31.19
CA GLU A 581 23.18 -16.14 30.25
C GLU A 581 21.92 -15.26 30.17
N ALA A 582 21.35 -14.86 31.31
CA ALA A 582 20.17 -14.01 31.37
C ALA A 582 20.45 -12.63 30.77
N VAL A 583 21.63 -12.06 31.04
CA VAL A 583 22.07 -10.78 30.46
C VAL A 583 22.17 -10.87 28.94
N LEU A 584 22.76 -11.93 28.39
CA LEU A 584 22.88 -12.12 26.94
C LEU A 584 21.52 -12.30 26.27
N VAL A 585 20.61 -13.09 26.86
CA VAL A 585 19.25 -13.29 26.34
C VAL A 585 18.49 -11.96 26.32
N ASN A 586 18.48 -11.20 27.42
CA ASN A 586 17.80 -9.91 27.47
C ASN A 586 18.46 -8.85 26.57
N THR A 587 19.78 -8.89 26.40
CA THR A 587 20.50 -8.02 25.46
C THR A 587 20.09 -8.31 24.02
N LEU A 588 19.95 -9.59 23.64
CA LEU A 588 19.47 -9.99 22.33
C LEU A 588 18.06 -9.45 22.06
N TRP A 589 17.12 -9.64 23.01
CA TRP A 589 15.75 -9.12 22.89
C TRP A 589 15.70 -7.59 22.84
N SER A 590 16.40 -6.90 23.74
CA SER A 590 16.48 -5.43 23.76
C SER A 590 17.10 -4.87 22.48
N GLY A 591 18.15 -5.52 21.95
CA GLY A 591 18.77 -5.13 20.68
C GLY A 591 17.83 -5.31 19.49
N PHE A 592 17.12 -6.45 19.43
CA PHE A 592 16.11 -6.69 18.40
C PHE A 592 14.96 -5.68 18.49
N ASN A 593 14.45 -5.43 19.70
CA ASN A 593 13.42 -4.42 19.93
C ASN A 593 13.89 -3.02 19.53
N LEU A 594 15.16 -2.66 19.77
CA LEU A 594 15.70 -1.37 19.36
C LEU A 594 15.66 -1.18 17.84
N ILE A 595 15.94 -2.22 17.05
CA ILE A 595 15.85 -2.16 15.58
C ILE A 595 14.39 -1.86 15.17
N LEU A 596 13.44 -2.58 15.74
CA LEU A 596 12.01 -2.44 15.42
C LEU A 596 11.46 -1.07 15.86
N LEU A 597 11.78 -0.64 17.09
CA LEU A 597 11.41 0.66 17.64
C LEU A 597 11.98 1.82 16.82
N SER A 598 13.25 1.71 16.39
CA SER A 598 13.86 2.73 15.53
C SER A 598 13.12 2.85 14.19
N ALA A 599 12.79 1.74 13.55
CA ALA A 599 12.00 1.77 12.32
C ALA A 599 10.57 2.30 12.54
N ALA A 600 9.93 1.95 13.65
CA ALA A 600 8.62 2.46 14.03
C ALA A 600 8.63 3.98 14.26
N LEU A 601 9.65 4.52 14.93
CA LEU A 601 9.81 5.97 15.08
C LEU A 601 10.00 6.68 13.73
N LEU A 602 10.65 6.05 12.75
CA LEU A 602 10.82 6.63 11.42
C LEU A 602 9.49 6.82 10.67
N VAL A 603 8.45 6.04 10.98
CA VAL A 603 7.10 6.25 10.43
C VAL A 603 6.54 7.62 10.86
N GLY A 604 6.94 8.13 12.02
CA GLY A 604 6.56 9.46 12.50
C GLY A 604 7.21 10.62 11.74
N PHE A 605 8.21 10.36 10.88
CA PHE A 605 8.79 11.38 10.00
C PHE A 605 7.99 11.50 8.70
N GLU A 606 7.07 12.44 8.67
CA GLU A 606 6.24 12.72 7.51
C GLU A 606 7.08 13.21 6.35
N GLN A 607 7.02 12.51 5.21
CA GLN A 607 7.72 12.96 4.01
C GLN A 607 6.89 14.01 3.27
N PRO A 608 7.54 15.02 2.67
CA PRO A 608 6.82 16.05 1.92
C PRO A 608 6.08 15.43 0.73
N GLN A 609 4.79 15.73 0.62
CA GLN A 609 3.98 15.36 -0.54
C GLN A 609 4.06 16.48 -1.57
N ILE A 610 4.93 16.29 -2.56
CA ILE A 610 5.22 17.32 -3.58
C ILE A 610 4.13 17.38 -4.65
N ARG A 611 3.41 16.27 -4.88
CA ARG A 611 2.38 16.16 -5.92
C ARG A 611 1.00 16.43 -5.33
N THR A 612 0.19 17.22 -6.02
CA THR A 612 -1.21 17.51 -5.66
C THR A 612 -2.17 16.38 -6.00
N ALA A 613 -1.88 15.60 -7.07
CA ALA A 613 -2.64 14.43 -7.47
C ALA A 613 -1.77 13.17 -7.43
N HIS A 614 -2.32 12.06 -6.94
CA HIS A 614 -1.64 10.77 -6.97
C HIS A 614 -1.63 10.20 -8.40
N ARG A 615 -0.55 9.52 -8.74
CA ARG A 615 -0.40 8.87 -10.04
C ARG A 615 -0.70 7.39 -9.91
N LEU A 616 -1.59 6.89 -10.75
CA LEU A 616 -1.86 5.47 -10.94
C LEU A 616 -0.80 4.88 -11.84
N GLN A 617 -0.22 3.74 -11.45
CA GLN A 617 0.56 2.92 -12.37
C GLN A 617 -0.43 2.23 -13.30
N ARG A 618 -0.49 2.65 -14.57
CA ARG A 618 -1.45 2.13 -15.54
C ARG A 618 -0.89 2.30 -16.94
N GLN A 619 -1.05 1.27 -17.77
CA GLN A 619 -0.58 1.20 -19.15
C GLN A 619 -1.74 1.41 -20.09
N LEU A 620 -1.97 2.69 -20.42
CA LEU A 620 -3.02 3.09 -21.34
C LEU A 620 -2.38 3.48 -22.67
N PRO A 621 -2.92 3.00 -23.82
CA PRO A 621 -2.51 3.50 -25.11
C PRO A 621 -2.73 5.02 -25.22
N VAL A 622 -1.73 5.71 -25.75
CA VAL A 622 -1.74 7.15 -25.94
C VAL A 622 -1.39 7.49 -27.37
N VAL A 623 -2.15 8.42 -27.94
CA VAL A 623 -1.84 9.06 -29.22
C VAL A 623 -1.42 10.50 -28.95
N ILE A 624 -0.16 10.81 -29.24
CA ILE A 624 0.36 12.18 -29.16
C ILE A 624 0.32 12.77 -30.55
N SER A 625 -0.47 13.83 -30.72
CA SER A 625 -0.55 14.57 -31.98
C SER A 625 0.05 15.97 -31.82
N SER A 626 0.86 16.32 -32.81
CA SER A 626 1.41 17.65 -33.08
C SER A 626 1.06 18.04 -34.51
N GLU A 627 1.20 19.31 -34.87
CA GLU A 627 0.94 19.82 -36.24
C GLU A 627 1.71 19.04 -37.33
N GLU A 628 2.78 18.35 -36.98
CA GLU A 628 3.71 17.70 -37.92
C GLU A 628 3.78 16.18 -37.83
N GLN A 629 3.32 15.58 -36.73
CA GLN A 629 3.51 14.15 -36.47
C GLN A 629 2.48 13.62 -35.48
N THR A 630 2.14 12.34 -35.64
CA THR A 630 1.36 11.56 -34.68
C THR A 630 2.22 10.41 -34.19
N ILE A 631 2.29 10.24 -32.89
CA ILE A 631 3.17 9.28 -32.23
C ILE A 631 2.34 8.46 -31.27
N MET A 632 2.51 7.14 -31.34
CA MET A 632 1.89 6.22 -30.41
C MET A 632 2.83 6.00 -29.23
N GLY A 633 2.24 5.85 -28.05
CA GLY A 633 2.93 5.50 -26.83
C GLY A 633 2.00 4.81 -25.84
N GLU A 634 2.52 4.52 -24.67
CA GLU A 634 1.75 3.97 -23.57
C GLU A 634 2.06 4.71 -22.29
N THR A 635 1.06 4.98 -21.44
CA THR A 635 1.35 5.53 -20.12
C THR A 635 2.14 4.53 -19.29
N ILE A 636 3.10 5.00 -18.51
CA ILE A 636 3.68 4.25 -17.39
C ILE A 636 2.84 4.54 -16.14
N ASN A 637 2.51 5.82 -15.96
CA ASN A 637 1.60 6.29 -14.93
C ASN A 637 0.84 7.53 -15.37
N ILE A 638 -0.34 7.72 -14.78
CA ILE A 638 -1.25 8.83 -15.09
C ILE A 638 -1.91 9.37 -13.82
N SER A 639 -2.12 10.69 -13.77
CA SER A 639 -2.91 11.39 -12.75
C SER A 639 -3.83 12.41 -13.40
N GLU A 640 -4.72 12.99 -12.60
CA GLU A 640 -5.61 14.09 -13.02
C GLU A 640 -4.86 15.32 -13.56
N THR A 641 -3.59 15.49 -13.17
CA THR A 641 -2.76 16.64 -13.56
C THR A 641 -1.75 16.36 -14.68
N GLY A 642 -1.53 15.11 -15.09
CA GLY A 642 -0.51 14.78 -16.07
C GLY A 642 -0.16 13.29 -16.13
N ALA A 643 0.79 12.93 -17.00
CA ALA A 643 1.18 11.54 -17.22
C ALA A 643 2.69 11.38 -17.42
N LEU A 644 3.19 10.16 -17.24
CA LEU A 644 4.48 9.70 -17.76
C LEU A 644 4.18 8.69 -18.86
N ILE A 645 4.69 8.92 -20.06
CA ILE A 645 4.39 8.15 -21.27
C ILE A 645 5.69 7.54 -21.78
N SER A 646 5.69 6.25 -22.12
CA SER A 646 6.77 5.58 -22.83
C SER A 646 6.53 5.66 -24.34
N LEU A 647 7.58 5.95 -25.10
CA LEU A 647 7.60 6.07 -26.55
C LEU A 647 8.69 5.16 -27.13
N GLU A 648 8.40 4.48 -28.23
CA GLU A 648 9.32 3.55 -28.93
C GLU A 648 10.44 4.25 -29.71
N SER A 649 10.43 5.58 -29.79
CA SER A 649 11.48 6.33 -30.47
C SER A 649 11.63 7.74 -29.91
N TRP A 650 12.83 8.29 -30.08
CA TRP A 650 13.08 9.68 -29.76
C TRP A 650 12.30 10.59 -30.71
N SER A 651 11.41 11.41 -30.15
CA SER A 651 10.56 12.31 -30.92
C SER A 651 10.80 13.78 -30.60
N ASN A 652 10.92 14.59 -31.64
CA ASN A 652 11.09 16.03 -31.52
C ASN A 652 9.71 16.70 -31.35
N LEU A 653 9.19 16.68 -30.12
CA LEU A 653 7.86 17.23 -29.80
C LEU A 653 7.94 18.73 -29.44
N PRO A 654 6.91 19.53 -29.80
CA PRO A 654 6.78 20.91 -29.30
C PRO A 654 6.48 20.94 -27.79
N ASP A 655 6.60 22.13 -27.18
CA ASP A 655 6.32 22.35 -25.75
C ASP A 655 4.88 21.98 -25.36
N GLU A 656 3.92 22.11 -26.27
CA GLU A 656 2.52 21.72 -26.08
C GLU A 656 2.07 20.79 -27.20
N VAL A 657 1.44 19.69 -26.83
CA VAL A 657 0.96 18.62 -27.71
C VAL A 657 -0.47 18.27 -27.36
N GLN A 658 -1.20 17.70 -28.32
CA GLN A 658 -2.47 17.06 -28.06
C GLN A 658 -2.22 15.60 -27.66
N VAL A 659 -2.83 15.16 -26.57
CA VAL A 659 -2.68 13.81 -26.02
C VAL A 659 -4.06 13.20 -25.94
N GLU A 660 -4.32 12.19 -26.76
CA GLU A 660 -5.48 11.31 -26.63
C GLU A 660 -5.09 10.10 -25.80
N VAL A 661 -5.74 9.92 -24.65
CA VAL A 661 -5.56 8.74 -23.79
C VAL A 661 -6.76 7.82 -24.00
N MET A 662 -6.48 6.57 -24.37
CA MET A 662 -7.49 5.54 -24.59
C MET A 662 -7.56 4.63 -23.36
N GLY A 663 -8.71 4.60 -22.71
CA GLY A 663 -9.01 3.72 -21.59
C GLY A 663 -9.75 2.46 -22.02
N ASP A 664 -10.09 1.62 -21.03
CA ASP A 664 -10.98 0.47 -21.22
C ASP A 664 -12.41 0.91 -21.57
N PHE A 665 -13.20 -0.03 -22.11
CA PHE A 665 -14.63 0.15 -22.43
C PHE A 665 -14.94 1.36 -23.32
N ASP A 666 -14.09 1.58 -24.33
CA ASP A 666 -14.16 2.67 -25.31
C ASP A 666 -14.08 4.09 -24.71
N ALA A 667 -13.67 4.21 -23.44
CA ALA A 667 -13.42 5.50 -22.82
C ALA A 667 -12.19 6.17 -23.47
N ARG A 668 -12.30 7.44 -23.81
CA ARG A 668 -11.20 8.21 -24.40
C ARG A 668 -11.28 9.65 -23.98
N VAL A 669 -10.12 10.29 -23.85
CA VAL A 669 -10.05 11.71 -23.54
C VAL A 669 -8.95 12.36 -24.36
N LEU A 670 -9.29 13.43 -25.07
CA LEU A 670 -8.34 14.27 -25.81
C LEU A 670 -8.08 15.54 -25.02
N MET A 671 -6.81 15.81 -24.69
CA MET A 671 -6.40 16.97 -23.89
C MET A 671 -5.14 17.62 -24.43
N THR A 672 -5.03 18.92 -24.23
CA THR A 672 -3.76 19.63 -24.40
C THR A 672 -2.83 19.31 -23.24
N ALA A 673 -1.61 18.88 -23.55
CA ALA A 673 -0.59 18.59 -22.56
C ALA A 673 0.70 19.36 -22.86
N ARG A 674 1.34 19.87 -21.82
CA ARG A 674 2.66 20.52 -21.90
C ARG A 674 3.75 19.51 -21.57
N VAL A 675 4.75 19.42 -22.43
CA VAL A 675 5.92 18.58 -22.23
C VAL A 675 6.80 19.19 -21.13
N VAL A 676 6.95 18.47 -20.02
CA VAL A 676 7.75 18.90 -18.86
C VAL A 676 9.13 18.26 -18.89
N ARG A 677 9.21 17.01 -19.34
CA ARG A 677 10.44 16.22 -19.33
C ARG A 677 10.43 15.18 -20.45
N VAL A 678 11.58 14.93 -21.04
CA VAL A 678 11.84 13.75 -21.88
C VAL A 678 13.12 13.09 -21.35
N THR A 679 13.15 11.78 -21.23
CA THR A 679 14.30 11.06 -20.66
C THR A 679 14.55 9.83 -21.51
N PRO A 680 15.68 9.75 -22.23
CA PRO A 680 16.03 8.56 -22.96
C PRO A 680 16.37 7.46 -21.95
N VAL A 681 15.75 6.29 -22.10
CA VAL A 681 16.02 5.11 -21.27
C VAL A 681 17.06 4.23 -21.95
N ASN A 682 16.87 4.00 -23.25
CA ASN A 682 17.79 3.28 -24.14
C ASN A 682 17.63 3.84 -25.57
N GLU A 683 18.30 3.23 -26.55
CA GLU A 683 18.27 3.70 -27.96
C GLU A 683 16.86 3.63 -28.59
N THR A 684 15.96 2.83 -28.02
CA THR A 684 14.63 2.53 -28.55
C THR A 684 13.49 2.95 -27.63
N GLU A 685 13.77 3.60 -26.49
CA GLU A 685 12.76 3.90 -25.49
C GLU A 685 13.00 5.28 -24.87
N THR A 686 11.96 6.09 -24.88
CA THR A 686 11.97 7.45 -24.36
C THR A 686 10.79 7.69 -23.43
N HIS A 687 11.05 8.15 -22.22
CA HIS A 687 10.03 8.51 -21.24
C HIS A 687 9.70 10.00 -21.32
N LEU A 688 8.47 10.32 -21.67
CA LEU A 688 7.90 11.65 -21.79
C LEU A 688 7.01 11.98 -20.58
N GLY A 689 7.41 12.94 -19.76
CA GLY A 689 6.58 13.51 -18.70
C GLY A 689 5.80 14.72 -19.21
N VAL A 690 4.48 14.69 -19.06
CA VAL A 690 3.57 15.77 -19.47
C VAL A 690 2.69 16.25 -18.32
N ASP A 691 2.35 17.54 -18.33
CA ASP A 691 1.30 18.14 -17.50
C ASP A 691 0.07 18.42 -18.38
N PHE A 692 -1.14 18.14 -17.90
CA PHE A 692 -2.36 18.52 -18.60
C PHE A 692 -2.67 20.01 -18.36
N VAL A 693 -3.01 20.73 -19.42
CA VAL A 693 -3.16 22.20 -19.39
C VAL A 693 -4.56 22.58 -19.83
N ASN A 694 -5.18 23.52 -19.09
CA ASN A 694 -6.52 24.05 -19.37
C ASN A 694 -7.59 22.94 -19.52
N VAL A 695 -7.53 21.91 -18.67
CA VAL A 695 -8.46 20.79 -18.70
C VAL A 695 -9.87 21.28 -18.36
N THR A 696 -10.80 21.06 -19.27
CA THR A 696 -12.22 21.38 -19.07
C THR A 696 -12.89 20.38 -18.12
N ARG A 697 -14.04 20.74 -17.54
CA ARG A 697 -14.80 19.85 -16.65
C ARG A 697 -15.12 18.50 -17.30
N THR A 698 -15.60 18.52 -18.54
CA THR A 698 -15.90 17.28 -19.29
C THR A 698 -14.65 16.43 -19.49
N GLN A 699 -13.50 17.04 -19.84
CA GLN A 699 -12.24 16.29 -19.95
C GLN A 699 -11.78 15.69 -18.62
N MET A 700 -12.01 16.36 -17.48
CA MET A 700 -11.70 15.79 -16.16
C MET A 700 -12.60 14.60 -15.82
N ASP A 701 -13.89 14.67 -16.16
CA ASP A 701 -14.83 13.57 -15.98
C ASP A 701 -14.44 12.37 -16.87
N ASP A 702 -14.19 12.62 -18.16
CA ASP A 702 -13.74 11.60 -19.11
C ASP A 702 -12.40 10.98 -18.68
N LEU A 703 -11.45 11.79 -18.21
CA LEU A 703 -10.18 11.33 -17.66
C LEU A 703 -10.38 10.45 -16.42
N SER A 704 -11.34 10.80 -15.55
CA SER A 704 -11.68 9.98 -14.37
C SER A 704 -12.22 8.61 -14.79
N LEU A 705 -13.10 8.56 -15.79
CA LEU A 705 -13.57 7.28 -16.34
C LEU A 705 -12.44 6.49 -17.00
N VAL A 706 -11.59 7.16 -17.79
CA VAL A 706 -10.40 6.55 -18.39
C VAL A 706 -9.50 5.97 -17.30
N MET A 707 -9.32 6.64 -16.16
CA MET A 707 -8.43 6.24 -15.05
C MET A 707 -9.01 5.20 -14.09
N TYR A 708 -10.33 5.11 -13.90
CA TYR A 708 -10.94 4.28 -12.85
C TYR A 708 -11.97 3.24 -13.36
N SER A 709 -12.16 3.05 -14.67
CA SER A 709 -13.16 2.10 -15.18
C SER A 709 -12.81 0.61 -15.03
N ASP A 710 -11.55 0.21 -15.13
CA ASP A 710 -11.10 -1.20 -14.99
C ASP A 710 -9.92 -1.31 -14.04
N VAL A 711 -9.88 -2.41 -13.29
CA VAL A 711 -8.92 -2.76 -12.24
C VAL A 711 -7.77 -3.64 -12.73
N LYS A 712 -7.80 -4.12 -13.98
CA LYS A 712 -6.83 -5.08 -14.53
C LYS A 712 -5.37 -4.73 -14.23
N GLU A 713 -5.05 -3.45 -14.21
CA GLU A 713 -3.67 -2.96 -14.10
C GLU A 713 -3.39 -2.09 -12.86
N TRP A 714 -4.41 -1.73 -12.06
CA TRP A 714 -4.21 -0.85 -10.89
C TRP A 714 -3.19 -1.43 -9.91
N TYR A 715 -3.23 -2.76 -9.80
CA TYR A 715 -2.43 -3.55 -8.90
C TYR A 715 -2.56 -5.01 -9.31
N SER A 716 -1.45 -5.76 -9.37
CA SER A 716 -1.56 -7.19 -9.63
C SER A 716 -2.34 -7.83 -8.48
N GLN A 717 -3.47 -8.51 -8.77
CA GLN A 717 -4.29 -9.16 -7.74
C GLN A 717 -3.47 -10.08 -6.83
N ASN A 718 -2.34 -10.58 -7.36
CA ASN A 718 -1.33 -11.35 -6.67
C ASN A 718 0.03 -10.61 -6.76
N ARG A 719 0.73 -10.44 -5.64
CA ARG A 719 2.12 -9.97 -5.63
C ARG A 719 3.05 -11.08 -6.10
N GLU A 720 3.88 -10.80 -7.10
CA GLU A 720 4.90 -11.74 -7.58
C GLU A 720 5.99 -12.03 -6.54
N ASN A 721 6.35 -11.02 -5.76
CA ASN A 721 7.38 -11.15 -4.72
C ASN A 721 6.82 -11.79 -3.46
N ALA A 722 7.41 -12.91 -3.07
CA ALA A 722 7.21 -13.53 -1.76
C ALA A 722 8.21 -12.99 -0.73
N ASP A 723 7.78 -12.94 0.53
CA ASP A 723 8.62 -12.58 1.68
C ASP A 723 9.86 -13.47 1.76
N LYS A 724 10.98 -12.86 2.16
CA LYS A 724 12.20 -13.59 2.51
C LYS A 724 12.67 -13.02 3.84
N PRO A 725 12.48 -13.72 4.97
CA PRO A 725 12.61 -13.12 6.30
C PRO A 725 13.93 -12.34 6.53
N ILE A 726 15.06 -12.93 6.12
CA ILE A 726 16.38 -12.30 6.26
C ILE A 726 16.51 -11.05 5.36
N ALA A 727 15.99 -11.11 4.14
CA ALA A 727 16.00 -9.97 3.22
C ALA A 727 15.06 -8.84 3.72
N SER A 728 13.92 -9.20 4.31
CA SER A 728 12.98 -8.25 4.92
C SER A 728 13.60 -7.54 6.12
N LEU A 729 14.33 -8.25 6.99
CA LEU A 729 15.10 -7.64 8.08
C LEU A 729 16.22 -6.72 7.55
N GLY A 730 16.94 -7.15 6.52
CA GLY A 730 17.96 -6.32 5.87
C GLY A 730 17.37 -5.04 5.25
N PHE A 731 16.25 -5.18 4.54
CA PHE A 731 15.53 -4.05 3.95
C PHE A 731 14.97 -3.10 5.03
N LEU A 732 14.53 -3.64 6.17
CA LEU A 732 14.13 -2.85 7.33
C LEU A 732 15.28 -2.05 7.93
N ALA A 733 16.46 -2.64 8.05
CA ALA A 733 17.65 -1.94 8.56
C ALA A 733 18.04 -0.73 7.68
N THR A 734 17.76 -0.80 6.36
CA THR A 734 17.98 0.35 5.46
C THR A 734 16.95 1.48 5.60
N SER A 735 15.88 1.32 6.40
CA SER A 735 14.87 2.37 6.61
C SER A 735 15.48 3.66 7.13
N ILE A 736 16.51 3.62 7.98
CA ILE A 736 17.20 4.83 8.49
C ILE A 736 17.80 5.63 7.34
N THR A 737 18.58 4.97 6.47
CA THR A 737 19.26 5.65 5.35
C THR A 737 18.29 6.10 4.27
N ARG A 738 17.21 5.34 4.03
CA ARG A 738 16.15 5.71 3.10
C ARG A 738 15.36 6.92 3.60
N SER A 739 14.73 6.82 4.76
CA SER A 739 13.77 7.81 5.26
C SER A 739 14.41 9.17 5.53
N LEU A 740 15.70 9.20 5.86
CA LEU A 740 16.44 10.43 6.11
C LEU A 740 17.01 11.08 4.84
N ARG A 741 17.05 10.38 3.69
CA ARG A 741 17.53 10.93 2.42
C ARG A 741 16.67 12.13 2.00
N GLU A 742 17.30 13.22 1.57
CA GLU A 742 16.57 14.36 1.01
C GLU A 742 15.94 14.00 -0.34
N LEU A 743 14.62 14.22 -0.46
CA LEU A 743 13.91 14.15 -1.72
C LEU A 743 14.24 15.42 -2.52
N LYS A 744 15.20 15.33 -3.44
CA LYS A 744 15.47 16.40 -4.39
C LYS A 744 14.52 16.25 -5.58
N PRO A 745 13.75 17.29 -5.95
CA PRO A 745 12.99 17.24 -7.19
C PRO A 745 13.94 16.95 -8.35
N THR A 746 13.56 16.01 -9.22
CA THR A 746 14.37 15.67 -10.39
C THR A 746 14.59 16.93 -11.21
N THR A 747 15.85 17.32 -11.40
CA THR A 747 16.21 18.51 -12.16
C THR A 747 15.68 18.37 -13.57
N THR A 748 14.85 19.32 -14.01
CA THR A 748 14.37 19.39 -15.40
C THR A 748 15.59 19.55 -16.30
N LYS A 749 16.03 18.46 -16.93
CA LYS A 749 17.07 18.55 -17.96
C LYS A 749 16.41 19.20 -19.16
N LYS A 750 16.80 20.44 -19.50
CA LYS A 750 16.37 21.09 -20.73
C LYS A 750 16.93 20.28 -21.89
N ILE A 751 16.07 19.95 -22.84
CA ILE A 751 16.38 18.96 -23.87
C ILE A 751 16.74 19.69 -25.13
N ARG A 752 17.87 19.31 -25.69
CA ARG A 752 18.44 19.91 -26.87
C ARG A 752 18.86 18.79 -27.82
N LYS A 753 18.53 18.96 -29.09
CA LYS A 753 18.97 18.08 -30.18
C LYS A 753 20.47 18.30 -30.39
N GLN A 754 21.25 17.23 -30.52
CA GLN A 754 22.64 17.35 -30.97
C GLN A 754 22.65 17.90 -32.40
N VAL A 755 23.30 19.04 -32.60
CA VAL A 755 23.43 19.71 -33.90
C VAL A 755 24.91 20.02 -34.14
N HIS A 756 25.29 20.25 -35.39
CA HIS A 756 26.60 20.82 -35.72
C HIS A 756 26.33 21.98 -36.65
N THR A 757 26.07 23.15 -36.07
CA THR A 757 25.64 24.30 -36.84
C THR A 757 26.51 25.50 -36.51
N THR A 758 26.99 26.18 -37.55
CA THR A 758 27.83 27.37 -37.40
C THR A 758 27.03 28.46 -36.69
N ALA A 759 27.63 29.01 -35.64
CA ALA A 759 27.01 29.99 -34.78
C ALA A 759 27.96 31.16 -34.55
N GLN A 760 27.43 32.38 -34.49
CA GLN A 760 28.20 33.56 -34.12
C GLN A 760 27.53 34.26 -32.93
N LEU A 761 28.28 34.39 -31.84
CA LEU A 761 27.85 35.08 -30.62
C LEU A 761 28.21 36.56 -30.71
N TYR A 762 27.25 37.45 -30.54
CA TYR A 762 27.48 38.89 -30.48
C TYR A 762 27.69 39.34 -29.05
N TRP A 763 28.90 39.83 -28.75
CA TRP A 763 29.29 40.34 -27.45
C TRP A 763 30.15 41.60 -27.59
N ASP A 764 29.81 42.63 -26.81
CA ASP A 764 30.60 43.86 -26.68
C ASP A 764 31.03 44.48 -28.03
N GLY A 765 30.10 44.55 -28.99
CA GLY A 765 30.32 45.11 -30.32
C GLY A 765 30.84 44.14 -31.39
N HIS A 766 31.20 42.90 -31.03
CA HIS A 766 31.94 41.98 -31.89
C HIS A 766 31.23 40.61 -32.02
N PHE A 767 31.42 39.94 -33.16
CA PHE A 767 30.90 38.58 -33.41
C PHE A 767 31.98 37.53 -33.23
N PHE A 768 31.75 36.53 -32.38
CA PHE A 768 32.67 35.43 -32.12
C PHE A 768 32.12 34.13 -32.72
N SER A 769 32.90 33.49 -33.60
CA SER A 769 32.48 32.28 -34.30
C SER A 769 32.66 31.02 -33.44
N GLY A 770 31.66 30.15 -33.47
CA GLY A 770 31.61 28.87 -32.78
C GLY A 770 30.68 27.88 -33.47
N VAL A 771 30.49 26.73 -32.83
CA VAL A 771 29.60 25.66 -33.29
C VAL A 771 28.55 25.42 -32.22
N ALA A 772 27.27 25.57 -32.57
CA ALA A 772 26.20 25.07 -31.73
C ALA A 772 26.23 23.55 -31.78
N THR A 773 26.48 22.91 -30.63
CA THR A 773 26.56 21.45 -30.47
C THR A 773 25.23 20.86 -30.02
N GLU A 774 24.43 21.64 -29.30
CA GLU A 774 23.09 21.23 -28.88
C GLU A 774 22.11 22.37 -29.09
N LEU A 775 20.93 22.14 -29.67
CA LEU A 775 19.90 23.16 -29.87
C LEU A 775 18.52 22.62 -29.49
N GLY A 776 17.80 23.37 -28.67
CA GLY A 776 16.41 23.10 -28.28
C GLY A 776 15.56 24.37 -28.34
N ILE A 777 14.25 24.22 -28.11
CA ILE A 777 13.29 25.34 -28.13
C ILE A 777 13.60 26.34 -27.01
N THR A 778 14.16 25.88 -25.90
CA THR A 778 14.42 26.68 -24.70
C THR A 778 15.87 27.16 -24.58
N GLY A 779 16.79 26.74 -25.45
CA GLY A 779 18.17 27.18 -25.42
C GLY A 779 19.11 26.32 -26.28
N LEU A 780 20.41 26.60 -26.23
CA LEU A 780 21.45 25.85 -26.96
C LEU A 780 22.79 25.82 -26.24
N ARG A 781 23.64 24.86 -26.59
CA ARG A 781 25.05 24.78 -26.18
C ARG A 781 25.91 25.23 -27.35
N LEU A 782 26.73 26.26 -27.11
CA LEU A 782 27.65 26.83 -28.08
C LEU A 782 29.08 26.49 -27.68
N GLU A 783 29.86 25.88 -28.56
CA GLU A 783 31.29 25.66 -28.36
C GLU A 783 32.12 26.64 -29.19
N LEU A 784 33.05 27.33 -28.52
CA LEU A 784 34.02 28.25 -29.09
C LEU A 784 35.42 27.64 -28.94
N ASP A 785 36.27 27.74 -29.97
CA ASP A 785 37.68 27.33 -29.88
C ASP A 785 38.47 28.41 -29.14
N SER A 786 38.97 28.11 -27.93
CA SER A 786 39.57 29.11 -27.03
C SER A 786 40.86 29.73 -27.55
N LYS A 787 41.46 29.17 -28.62
CA LYS A 787 42.67 29.69 -29.27
C LYS A 787 42.41 30.41 -30.60
N LYS A 788 41.20 30.31 -31.15
CA LYS A 788 40.87 30.79 -32.51
C LYS A 788 39.57 31.57 -32.62
N SER A 789 38.83 31.81 -31.54
CA SER A 789 37.65 32.68 -31.54
C SER A 789 38.07 34.16 -31.65
N LEU A 790 38.65 34.50 -32.79
CA LEU A 790 38.84 35.85 -33.30
C LEU A 790 37.48 36.35 -33.76
N SER A 791 37.15 37.58 -33.38
CA SER A 791 36.03 38.26 -34.00
C SER A 791 36.34 38.58 -35.47
N ASN A 792 35.32 38.94 -36.25
CA ASN A 792 35.52 39.41 -37.62
C ASN A 792 36.48 40.63 -37.71
N ASP A 793 36.75 41.32 -36.59
CA ASP A 793 37.64 42.48 -36.48
C ASP A 793 38.90 42.19 -35.62
N ASP A 794 39.39 40.94 -35.60
CA ASP A 794 40.65 40.50 -34.94
C ASP A 794 40.73 40.64 -33.39
N ARG A 795 39.65 41.01 -32.69
CA ARG A 795 39.56 40.92 -31.21
C ARG A 795 39.44 39.47 -30.72
N LEU A 796 40.26 39.08 -29.74
CA LEU A 796 40.18 37.80 -29.02
C LEU A 796 39.20 37.86 -27.84
N LEU A 797 38.40 36.80 -27.66
CA LEU A 797 37.55 36.63 -26.48
C LEU A 797 38.42 36.32 -25.24
N GLY A 798 38.59 37.29 -24.35
CA GLY A 798 39.51 37.17 -23.21
C GLY A 798 38.88 36.51 -21.97
N LYS A 799 39.71 36.06 -21.02
CA LYS A 799 39.23 35.51 -19.73
C LYS A 799 38.31 36.47 -18.96
N LYS A 800 38.60 37.77 -19.01
CA LYS A 800 37.78 38.81 -18.37
C LYS A 800 36.37 38.92 -18.97
N ASP A 801 36.23 38.68 -20.28
CA ASP A 801 34.93 38.65 -20.95
C ASP A 801 34.11 37.44 -20.48
N LEU A 802 34.74 36.26 -20.39
CA LEU A 802 34.11 35.02 -19.93
C LEU A 802 33.66 35.10 -18.46
N GLU A 803 34.50 35.67 -17.58
CA GLU A 803 34.15 35.92 -16.18
C GLU A 803 32.96 36.89 -16.06
N THR A 804 32.93 37.93 -16.90
CA THR A 804 31.81 38.89 -16.93
C THR A 804 30.52 38.23 -17.41
N MET A 805 30.59 37.42 -18.48
CA MET A 805 29.45 36.65 -18.99
C MET A 805 28.90 35.69 -17.94
N GLN A 806 29.77 35.00 -17.19
CA GLN A 806 29.38 34.06 -16.14
C GLN A 806 28.72 34.76 -14.95
N HIS A 807 29.21 35.93 -14.54
CA HIS A 807 28.68 36.66 -13.38
C HIS A 807 27.41 37.46 -13.69
N VAL A 808 27.36 38.14 -14.83
CA VAL A 808 26.28 39.09 -15.16
C VAL A 808 25.12 38.40 -15.89
N LYS A 809 25.37 37.23 -16.53
CA LYS A 809 24.38 36.50 -17.33
C LYS A 809 23.63 37.39 -18.35
N PRO A 810 24.35 38.10 -19.21
CA PRO A 810 23.77 39.12 -20.08
C PRO A 810 22.91 38.53 -21.21
N LEU A 811 22.01 39.37 -21.74
CA LEU A 811 21.36 39.11 -23.02
C LEU A 811 22.33 39.39 -24.16
N VAL A 812 22.47 38.42 -25.07
CA VAL A 812 23.41 38.42 -26.18
C VAL A 812 22.69 38.14 -27.50
N GLY A 813 23.22 38.72 -28.58
CA GLY A 813 22.77 38.41 -29.93
C GLY A 813 23.39 37.09 -30.41
N LEU A 814 22.64 36.30 -31.16
CA LEU A 814 23.14 35.05 -31.71
C LEU A 814 22.72 34.91 -33.17
N LEU A 815 23.67 34.58 -34.03
CA LEU A 815 23.43 34.19 -35.42
C LEU A 815 23.64 32.69 -35.56
N LEU A 816 22.68 31.98 -36.15
CA LEU A 816 22.83 30.58 -36.52
C LEU A 816 22.71 30.43 -38.04
N THR A 817 23.63 29.71 -38.66
CA THR A 817 23.72 29.51 -40.12
C THR A 817 23.72 28.04 -40.48
N GLN A 818 22.86 27.63 -41.41
CA GLN A 818 22.64 26.23 -41.74
C GLN A 818 23.25 25.87 -43.11
N GLY A 819 24.44 25.25 -43.12
CA GLY A 819 25.18 24.94 -44.34
C GLY A 819 25.98 26.13 -44.90
N GLU A 820 26.91 25.87 -45.82
CA GLU A 820 27.91 26.84 -46.27
C GLU A 820 27.34 28.05 -47.06
N ASN A 821 26.09 27.98 -47.54
CA ASN A 821 25.47 29.01 -48.41
C ASN A 821 24.10 29.55 -47.92
N ALA A 822 23.72 29.35 -46.66
CA ALA A 822 22.45 29.88 -46.12
C ALA A 822 22.60 31.25 -45.46
N SER A 823 21.52 32.06 -45.47
CA SER A 823 21.49 33.33 -44.74
C SER A 823 21.37 33.10 -43.22
N PRO A 824 22.12 33.85 -42.39
CA PRO A 824 22.15 33.64 -40.94
C PRO A 824 20.83 34.09 -40.28
N THR A 825 20.26 33.24 -39.43
CA THR A 825 19.06 33.55 -38.65
C THR A 825 19.44 34.20 -37.31
N ARG A 826 18.78 35.31 -36.97
CA ARG A 826 19.03 36.13 -35.76
C ARG A 826 18.16 35.70 -34.58
N PHE A 827 18.80 35.48 -33.43
CA PHE A 827 18.21 35.16 -32.14
C PHE A 827 18.75 36.08 -31.04
N VAL A 828 18.03 36.13 -29.92
CA VAL A 828 18.50 36.76 -28.67
C VAL A 828 18.47 35.69 -27.60
N ALA A 829 19.61 35.45 -26.96
CA ALA A 829 19.78 34.45 -25.92
C ALA A 829 20.33 35.10 -24.64
N GLU A 830 20.19 34.41 -23.52
CA GLU A 830 20.78 34.77 -22.23
C GLU A 830 21.86 33.75 -21.89
N ILE A 831 23.03 34.22 -21.46
CA ILE A 831 24.11 33.35 -21.01
C ILE A 831 23.77 32.80 -19.63
N ASN A 832 23.77 31.48 -19.48
CA ASN A 832 23.45 30.83 -18.21
C ASN A 832 24.68 30.24 -17.51
N ILE A 833 25.52 29.50 -18.25
CA ILE A 833 26.73 28.85 -17.74
C ILE A 833 27.83 28.95 -18.82
N VAL A 834 29.07 29.18 -18.39
CA VAL A 834 30.29 29.16 -19.20
C VAL A 834 31.21 28.12 -18.59
N GLU A 835 31.57 27.10 -19.36
CA GLU A 835 32.47 25.99 -18.98
C GLU A 835 33.71 26.01 -19.88
N GLU A 836 34.90 25.84 -19.32
CA GLU A 836 36.14 25.70 -20.09
C GLU A 836 36.63 24.25 -19.97
N GLU A 837 36.52 23.48 -21.05
CA GLU A 837 36.95 22.07 -21.10
C GLU A 837 37.89 21.82 -22.29
N ARG A 838 39.06 21.24 -22.01
CA ARG A 838 40.02 20.73 -23.01
C ARG A 838 40.39 21.72 -24.14
N GLY A 839 40.46 23.02 -23.84
CA GLY A 839 40.83 24.06 -24.82
C GLY A 839 39.65 24.55 -25.69
N LYS A 840 38.42 24.25 -25.30
CA LYS A 840 37.20 24.87 -25.85
C LYS A 840 36.42 25.56 -24.72
N VAL A 841 35.71 26.63 -25.07
CA VAL A 841 34.76 27.29 -24.18
C VAL A 841 33.35 26.86 -24.59
N ALA A 842 32.65 26.18 -23.71
CA ALA A 842 31.25 25.82 -23.89
C ALA A 842 30.36 26.85 -23.17
N ILE A 843 29.46 27.49 -23.91
CA ILE A 843 28.50 28.47 -23.40
C ILE A 843 27.10 27.90 -23.50
N GLU A 844 26.46 27.79 -22.35
CA GLU A 844 25.07 27.40 -22.17
C GLU A 844 24.17 28.63 -22.32
N LEU A 845 23.39 28.65 -23.39
CA LEU A 845 22.50 29.74 -23.74
C LEU A 845 21.04 29.32 -23.52
N THR A 846 20.22 30.24 -23.02
CA THR A 846 18.76 30.07 -22.86
C THR A 846 18.02 31.11 -23.69
N PHE A 847 16.93 30.75 -24.36
CA PHE A 847 16.08 31.71 -25.04
C PHE A 847 15.11 32.36 -24.02
N PRO A 848 15.15 33.69 -23.80
CA PRO A 848 14.33 34.33 -22.77
C PRO A 848 12.84 34.29 -23.12
N GLU A 849 11.99 34.00 -22.12
CA GLU A 849 10.52 33.91 -22.33
C GLU A 849 9.92 35.17 -22.93
N LYS A 850 10.46 36.35 -22.58
CA LYS A 850 10.02 37.65 -23.09
C LYS A 850 10.01 37.74 -24.63
N PHE A 851 10.82 36.92 -25.31
CA PHE A 851 10.92 36.91 -26.77
C PHE A 851 10.36 35.65 -27.43
N ARG A 852 9.73 34.74 -26.66
CA ARG A 852 9.25 33.43 -27.12
C ARG A 852 8.37 33.54 -28.37
N ASN A 853 7.36 34.40 -28.38
CA ASN A 853 6.43 34.55 -29.50
C ASN A 853 7.12 34.97 -30.82
N ARG A 854 8.25 35.67 -30.76
CA ARG A 854 9.01 36.11 -31.96
C ARG A 854 10.09 35.12 -32.37
N GLN A 855 10.69 34.39 -31.43
CA GLN A 855 11.82 33.50 -31.69
C GLN A 855 11.40 32.05 -31.89
N SER A 856 10.36 31.56 -31.20
CA SER A 856 9.91 30.17 -31.29
C SER A 856 9.58 29.71 -32.71
N PRO A 857 8.90 30.49 -33.59
CA PRO A 857 8.69 30.08 -34.98
C PRO A 857 9.99 29.89 -35.76
N LYS A 858 10.97 30.78 -35.54
CA LYS A 858 12.30 30.73 -36.18
C LYS A 858 13.12 29.55 -35.67
N ILE A 859 13.11 29.30 -34.37
CA ILE A 859 13.81 28.15 -33.75
C ILE A 859 13.21 26.84 -34.24
N LYS A 860 11.87 26.75 -34.30
CA LYS A 860 11.16 25.58 -34.83
C LYS A 860 11.52 25.32 -36.30
N GLN A 861 11.49 26.35 -37.15
CA GLN A 861 11.90 26.23 -38.55
C GLN A 861 13.37 25.77 -38.69
N PHE A 862 14.26 26.31 -37.86
CA PHE A 862 15.68 25.94 -37.85
C PHE A 862 15.92 24.48 -37.42
N LEU A 863 15.18 24.01 -36.40
CA LEU A 863 15.23 22.63 -35.93
C LEU A 863 14.66 21.61 -36.94
N ARG A 864 13.61 21.99 -37.69
CA ARG A 864 13.00 21.17 -38.77
C ARG A 864 14.01 20.85 -39.87
N ASN A 865 14.69 21.86 -40.39
CA ASN A 865 15.63 21.69 -41.51
C ASN A 865 16.87 20.85 -41.16
N ASN A 866 17.28 20.81 -39.87
CA ASN A 866 18.43 20.01 -39.40
C ASN A 866 18.09 18.52 -39.22
N SER A 867 16.94 18.05 -39.72
CA SER A 867 16.49 16.66 -39.56
C SER A 867 16.86 15.76 -40.75
N GLY A 868 17.34 16.34 -41.86
CA GLY A 868 17.56 15.62 -43.12
C GLY A 868 18.93 15.00 -43.34
N ASP A 869 20.01 15.50 -42.70
CA ASP A 869 21.35 15.33 -43.30
C ASP A 869 22.39 14.47 -42.55
N ASN A 870 22.13 13.91 -41.36
CA ASN A 870 23.20 13.27 -40.57
C ASN A 870 23.03 11.79 -40.19
N PHE A 871 22.05 11.06 -40.75
CA PHE A 871 21.86 9.65 -40.39
C PHE A 871 22.82 8.64 -41.05
N ASN A 872 23.84 9.08 -41.83
CA ASN A 872 24.62 8.12 -42.64
C ASN A 872 26.15 8.21 -42.60
N LYS A 873 26.76 8.97 -41.68
CA LYS A 873 28.23 8.95 -41.52
C LYS A 873 28.63 9.19 -40.06
N ASN A 874 28.72 8.11 -39.28
CA ASN A 874 29.67 7.87 -38.17
C ASN A 874 29.19 6.78 -37.20
N SER A 875 28.68 5.65 -37.71
CA SER A 875 28.51 4.42 -36.92
C SER A 875 29.74 3.50 -37.05
N VAL A 876 30.92 4.01 -36.68
CA VAL A 876 32.06 3.16 -36.32
C VAL A 876 32.79 3.85 -35.16
N ALA A 877 32.79 3.18 -34.01
CA ALA A 877 33.50 3.46 -32.75
C ALA A 877 32.85 4.46 -31.76
N ALA A 878 31.96 3.93 -30.91
CA ALA A 878 31.99 4.10 -29.45
C ALA A 878 31.12 3.02 -28.80
#